data_AF-A0A9P9XEY3-F1
#
_entry.id   AF-A0A9P9XEY3-F1
#
_cell.length_a   1.000
_cell.length_b   1.000
_cell.length_c   1.000
_cell.angle_alpha   90.00
_cell.angle_beta   90.00
_cell.angle_gamma   90.00
#
_symmetry.space_group_name_H-M   'P 1'
#
loop_
_entity.id
_entity.type
_entity.pdbx_description
1 polymer ?
#
loop_
_entity_poly.entity_id
_entity_poly.type
_entity_poly.pdbx_seq_one_letter_code
_entity_poly.pdbx_strand_id
1 'polypeptide(L)'
;MIAFTQHSIHDLKRQVTLSTRKMLKPQANSTRDIVSLDGIWNFAIASSPDIEADAPWSKLIPPKLQVPVPASYNDIFADEKIRSHVGWVYYQRQVTPAVSIIDITVVTDIFESRAGKVQYKVETSQPVEDDKVKISVLDEEGLTVSQANGTKDELTINSAHLWQPGAAYLYQLRVEILSDSDKDEVLDTYELPFGIRTISVKGNQFLVNGKPFYFTGFGKHEDSPIRGKGFDPAYMIHDFHLMRWMGANSFRTAHYPYAEEVLDYADRHGIVVINETPAVGINLGIIAGVFGLKAPPTFAPDACNEKTQAAHDQAIRELVARDKNHPSVVMWTVTNEPASAEPGAREYLEPLVSLTRELDPTRPVCFANMGFATFEKDLVTDLFDVICLNRYYGWYSQTGDLEEAEQVLEKDLLGWQAKYGKPMIMTEYGAEAVAGLHAVCDVPWSEEYQGKFLEMFHRVFDRVETVVGEHVWNFADFQTTSRAAEAPRILSQAQDYKNSSTQVHERAVIDWFYISTLALFQLQNSTVNMARLPYPDVNGTPLNISKLLAHSPATVNHWSKIAGAHFKDLELSSKNRELVILLSTAKFRSSYEWTHHSTVSAKEGVTDAQREVIAQAGRQKGYFSSQGKLESLAELFTSKEKALLLFIEAVIDGPEVADELWTKAKTEFSDREVVEMITLQGFYYTFSRLTTVLNVELEPFAKPSKL
;
A
#
# COMPACT_ATOMS: atom_id res chain seq x y z
N MET A 1 32.75 35.35 56.28
CA MET A 1 31.66 35.71 57.19
C MET A 1 30.35 35.55 56.41
N ILE A 2 29.35 34.87 56.96
CA ILE A 2 27.94 34.82 56.46
C ILE A 2 27.80 34.30 55.00
N ALA A 3 27.68 33.00 54.74
CA ALA A 3 26.49 32.15 54.97
C ALA A 3 25.26 32.58 54.15
N PHE A 4 25.14 32.06 52.92
CA PHE A 4 23.86 31.92 52.22
C PHE A 4 23.34 30.50 52.46
N THR A 5 22.36 30.38 53.35
CA THR A 5 21.73 29.10 53.72
C THR A 5 20.71 28.66 52.69
N GLN A 6 20.68 27.35 52.44
CA GLN A 6 19.63 26.67 51.69
C GLN A 6 18.24 27.09 52.21
N HIS A 7 17.31 27.42 51.30
CA HIS A 7 15.86 27.36 51.57
C HIS A 7 15.16 26.74 50.35
N SER A 8 14.53 25.58 50.60
CA SER A 8 13.60 24.82 49.74
C SER A 8 13.93 24.62 48.25
N ILE A 9 14.78 23.62 47.97
CA ILE A 9 14.72 22.86 46.71
C ILE A 9 13.85 21.61 46.96
N HIS A 10 12.57 21.78 47.32
CA HIS A 10 11.70 20.65 47.68
C HIS A 10 10.30 20.59 47.01
N ASP A 11 9.80 21.64 46.35
CA ASP A 11 8.44 21.63 45.75
C ASP A 11 8.39 21.71 44.21
N LEU A 12 9.51 21.63 43.51
CA LEU A 12 9.57 21.59 42.03
C LEU A 12 9.80 20.19 41.43
N LYS A 13 9.61 19.12 42.23
CA LYS A 13 9.53 17.73 41.76
C LYS A 13 8.10 17.29 41.39
N ARG A 14 7.33 18.21 40.80
CA ARG A 14 6.17 17.90 39.94
C ARG A 14 6.52 17.99 38.44
N GLN A 15 7.77 17.70 38.09
CA GLN A 15 7.97 16.97 36.83
C GLN A 15 7.18 15.68 36.94
N VAL A 16 6.08 15.61 36.21
CA VAL A 16 5.29 14.39 36.07
C VAL A 16 6.25 13.34 35.58
N THR A 17 6.59 12.40 36.46
CA THR A 17 7.22 11.17 36.03
C THR A 17 6.12 10.40 35.31
N LEU A 18 5.92 10.75 34.03
CA LEU A 18 5.35 9.86 33.03
C LEU A 18 6.38 8.73 32.86
N SER A 19 6.49 7.91 33.90
CA SER A 19 6.51 6.47 33.70
C SER A 19 5.35 6.22 32.75
N THR A 20 5.68 5.93 31.50
CA THR A 20 4.71 5.53 30.50
C THR A 20 4.07 4.26 31.03
N ARG A 21 2.95 4.43 31.74
CA ARG A 21 2.07 3.33 32.11
C ARG A 21 1.60 2.75 30.78
N LYS A 22 2.29 1.71 30.33
CA LYS A 22 2.01 0.97 29.10
C LYS A 22 0.68 0.28 29.29
N MET A 23 -0.41 1.01 29.02
CA MET A 23 -1.76 0.49 29.07
C MET A 23 -2.10 -0.08 27.70
N LEU A 24 -2.79 -1.22 27.70
CA LEU A 24 -3.32 -1.82 26.48
C LEU A 24 -4.43 -0.93 25.90
N LYS A 25 -4.67 -1.05 24.59
CA LYS A 25 -5.78 -0.38 23.91
C LYS A 25 -7.09 -0.63 24.68
N PRO A 26 -7.87 0.40 25.02
CA PRO A 26 -9.13 0.20 25.73
C PRO A 26 -10.10 -0.68 24.93
N GLN A 27 -10.73 -1.65 25.59
CA GLN A 27 -11.90 -2.37 25.08
C GLN A 27 -13.03 -2.42 26.13
N ALA A 28 -14.28 -2.52 25.66
CA ALA A 28 -15.45 -2.69 26.50
C ALA A 28 -15.81 -4.18 26.65
N ASN A 29 -16.00 -4.64 27.88
CA ASN A 29 -16.32 -6.03 28.20
C ASN A 29 -17.02 -6.12 29.57
N SER A 30 -17.12 -7.32 30.17
CA SER A 30 -17.80 -7.53 31.46
C SER A 30 -17.16 -6.83 32.67
N THR A 31 -15.91 -6.36 32.56
CA THR A 31 -15.15 -5.73 33.65
C THR A 31 -14.66 -4.31 33.31
N ARG A 32 -14.87 -3.85 32.07
CA ARG A 32 -14.38 -2.58 31.55
C ARG A 32 -15.46 -1.86 30.75
N ASP A 33 -15.82 -0.66 31.18
CA ASP A 33 -16.69 0.26 30.43
C ASP A 33 -15.85 1.19 29.53
N ILE A 34 -16.39 1.54 28.36
CA ILE A 34 -15.85 2.60 27.50
C ILE A 34 -16.94 3.59 27.14
N VAL A 35 -16.59 4.87 27.26
CA VAL A 35 -17.37 5.99 26.76
C VAL A 35 -16.47 6.80 25.83
N SER A 36 -16.81 6.84 24.54
CA SER A 36 -16.14 7.77 23.61
C SER A 36 -16.43 9.21 24.02
N LEU A 37 -15.40 10.05 23.98
CA LEU A 37 -15.49 11.50 24.17
C LEU A 37 -15.44 12.27 22.83
N ASP A 38 -15.65 11.58 21.71
CA ASP A 38 -15.68 12.16 20.36
C ASP A 38 -16.92 13.03 20.13
N GLY A 39 -16.82 13.90 19.12
CA GLY A 39 -17.85 14.88 18.76
C GLY A 39 -17.34 16.31 18.92
N ILE A 40 -18.24 17.23 19.25
CA ILE A 40 -17.93 18.67 19.24
C ILE A 40 -17.41 19.14 20.62
N TRP A 41 -16.23 19.74 20.61
CA TRP A 41 -15.56 20.36 21.76
C TRP A 41 -15.52 21.88 21.59
N ASN A 42 -15.55 22.64 22.70
CA ASN A 42 -15.27 24.07 22.66
C ASN A 42 -13.79 24.29 22.37
N PHE A 43 -13.48 25.23 21.49
CA PHE A 43 -12.14 25.51 21.01
C PHE A 43 -11.73 26.96 21.26
N ALA A 44 -10.45 27.19 21.52
CA ALA A 44 -9.84 28.52 21.50
C ALA A 44 -8.38 28.46 21.08
N ILE A 45 -7.91 29.54 20.47
CA ILE A 45 -6.48 29.79 20.23
C ILE A 45 -5.94 30.59 21.42
N ALA A 46 -4.71 30.28 21.83
CA ALA A 46 -4.04 31.01 22.90
C ALA A 46 -3.79 32.49 22.52
N SER A 47 -4.00 33.38 23.49
CA SER A 47 -3.65 34.81 23.36
C SER A 47 -2.19 35.09 23.71
N SER A 48 -1.52 34.12 24.34
CA SER A 48 -0.15 34.19 24.82
C SER A 48 0.62 32.88 24.55
N PRO A 49 1.94 32.92 24.26
CA PRO A 49 2.79 31.72 24.28
C PRO A 49 3.01 31.17 25.71
N ASP A 50 2.82 32.00 26.73
CA ASP A 50 2.75 31.58 28.13
C ASP A 50 1.34 31.11 28.48
N ILE A 51 1.18 29.80 28.70
CA ILE A 51 -0.09 29.13 28.97
C ILE A 51 -0.69 29.53 30.33
N GLU A 52 0.15 29.92 31.31
CA GLU A 52 -0.31 30.37 32.63
C GLU A 52 -1.00 31.74 32.56
N ALA A 53 -0.66 32.57 31.57
CA ALA A 53 -1.31 33.87 31.35
C ALA A 53 -2.76 33.74 30.87
N ASP A 54 -3.04 32.74 30.01
CA ASP A 54 -4.40 32.43 29.54
C ASP A 54 -5.19 31.60 30.57
N ALA A 55 -4.51 30.73 31.33
CA ALA A 55 -5.06 29.84 32.35
C ALA A 55 -6.39 29.14 31.92
N PRO A 56 -6.45 28.46 30.76
CA PRO A 56 -7.69 27.99 30.13
C PRO A 56 -8.44 26.94 30.95
N TRP A 57 -7.77 26.23 31.87
CA TRP A 57 -8.40 25.31 32.83
C TRP A 57 -9.16 26.02 33.96
N SER A 58 -8.89 27.30 34.22
CA SER A 58 -9.48 28.03 35.35
C SER A 58 -10.92 28.47 35.11
N LYS A 59 -11.39 28.45 33.85
CA LYS A 59 -12.67 29.00 33.40
C LYS A 59 -13.25 28.16 32.25
N LEU A 60 -14.55 28.31 32.01
CA LEU A 60 -15.18 27.72 30.84
C LEU A 60 -14.77 28.51 29.58
N ILE A 61 -14.27 27.81 28.57
CA ILE A 61 -14.06 28.35 27.22
C ILE A 61 -15.45 28.60 26.60
N PRO A 62 -15.77 29.84 26.19
CA PRO A 62 -17.04 30.12 25.54
C PRO A 62 -17.20 29.32 24.24
N PRO A 63 -18.38 28.77 23.91
CA PRO A 63 -18.62 27.97 22.70
C PRO A 63 -18.72 28.84 21.44
N LYS A 64 -17.76 29.74 21.23
CA LYS A 64 -17.67 30.64 20.06
C LYS A 64 -17.01 29.96 18.87
N LEU A 65 -15.94 29.21 19.14
CA LEU A 65 -15.36 28.26 18.21
C LEU A 65 -15.62 26.87 18.77
N GLN A 66 -15.92 25.95 17.87
CA GLN A 66 -16.22 24.57 18.18
C GLN A 66 -15.53 23.69 17.14
N VAL A 67 -14.83 22.66 17.62
CA VAL A 67 -13.98 21.79 16.80
C VAL A 67 -14.45 20.35 16.95
N PRO A 68 -14.51 19.55 15.87
CA PRO A 68 -14.75 18.13 15.97
C PRO A 68 -13.50 17.42 16.50
N VAL A 69 -13.72 16.35 17.25
CA VAL A 69 -12.72 15.35 17.63
C VAL A 69 -13.27 13.98 17.18
N PRO A 70 -12.51 13.16 16.44
CA PRO A 70 -11.13 13.39 15.96
C PRO A 70 -11.05 14.26 14.69
N ALA A 71 -10.19 15.29 14.72
CA ALA A 71 -9.77 16.08 13.54
C ALA A 71 -8.48 16.88 13.84
N SER A 72 -7.68 17.16 12.81
CA SER A 72 -6.74 18.30 12.83
C SER A 72 -7.53 19.59 12.70
N TYR A 73 -7.24 20.62 13.51
CA TYR A 73 -8.06 21.84 13.54
C TYR A 73 -7.83 22.81 12.37
N ASN A 74 -6.72 22.67 11.65
CA ASN A 74 -6.19 23.69 10.74
C ASN A 74 -7.17 24.06 9.61
N ASP A 75 -7.76 23.06 8.96
CA ASP A 75 -8.67 23.26 7.81
C ASP A 75 -10.17 23.11 8.20
N ILE A 76 -10.48 22.94 9.49
CA ILE A 76 -11.85 22.96 10.03
C ILE A 76 -12.45 24.36 9.96
N PHE A 77 -11.63 25.37 10.26
CA PHE A 77 -12.03 26.76 10.26
C PHE A 77 -11.53 27.42 8.99
N ALA A 78 -12.44 28.03 8.22
CA ALA A 78 -12.10 28.83 7.05
C ALA A 78 -11.51 30.20 7.44
N ASP A 79 -10.46 30.18 8.28
CA ASP A 79 -9.74 31.33 8.82
C ASP A 79 -8.23 31.05 8.75
N GLU A 80 -7.54 31.83 7.91
CA GLU A 80 -6.10 31.74 7.67
C GLU A 80 -5.27 31.84 8.96
N LYS A 81 -5.72 32.62 9.95
CA LYS A 81 -5.00 32.76 11.23
C LYS A 81 -5.10 31.51 12.09
N ILE A 82 -6.20 30.77 11.96
CA ILE A 82 -6.38 29.49 12.64
C ILE A 82 -5.58 28.40 11.94
N ARG A 83 -5.66 28.33 10.60
CA ARG A 83 -4.88 27.40 9.76
C ARG A 83 -3.37 27.51 10.02
N SER A 84 -2.88 28.75 10.08
CA SER A 84 -1.46 29.10 10.17
C SER A 84 -0.95 29.31 11.61
N HIS A 85 -1.74 28.97 12.63
CA HIS A 85 -1.40 29.29 14.02
C HIS A 85 -0.15 28.54 14.50
N VAL A 86 0.75 29.26 15.18
CA VAL A 86 1.95 28.70 15.82
C VAL A 86 1.89 29.03 17.31
N GLY A 87 1.59 28.03 18.14
CA GLY A 87 1.50 28.17 19.59
C GLY A 87 0.44 27.24 20.19
N TRP A 88 0.01 27.55 21.40
CA TRP A 88 -0.99 26.75 22.12
C TRP A 88 -2.41 26.92 21.53
N VAL A 89 -3.20 25.85 21.63
CA VAL A 89 -4.64 25.82 21.38
C VAL A 89 -5.32 25.03 22.49
N TYR A 90 -6.60 25.29 22.74
CA TYR A 90 -7.33 24.78 23.89
C TYR A 90 -8.61 24.07 23.45
N TYR A 91 -8.75 22.81 23.86
CA TYR A 91 -9.94 21.98 23.68
C TYR A 91 -10.61 21.80 25.04
N GLN A 92 -11.93 22.00 25.13
CA GLN A 92 -12.67 21.80 26.38
C GLN A 92 -14.06 21.21 26.13
N ARG A 93 -14.43 20.21 26.92
CA ARG A 93 -15.76 19.59 26.93
C ARG A 93 -16.19 19.27 28.36
N GLN A 94 -17.49 19.28 28.61
CA GLN A 94 -18.06 18.80 29.88
C GLN A 94 -18.34 17.30 29.78
N VAL A 95 -17.94 16.56 30.83
CA VAL A 95 -18.15 15.11 30.96
C VAL A 95 -18.83 14.86 32.31
N THR A 96 -19.75 13.89 32.37
CA THR A 96 -20.45 13.49 33.59
C THR A 96 -20.10 12.05 33.93
N PRO A 97 -19.54 11.74 35.12
CA PRO A 97 -19.11 10.38 35.47
C PRO A 97 -20.23 9.49 36.00
N ALA A 98 -20.07 8.17 35.80
CA ALA A 98 -20.68 7.11 36.61
C ALA A 98 -19.60 6.50 37.55
N VAL A 99 -19.97 5.84 38.66
CA VAL A 99 -19.05 5.54 39.80
C VAL A 99 -19.18 4.07 40.30
N SER A 100 -18.10 3.46 40.81
CA SER A 100 -17.93 2.02 41.16
C SER A 100 -17.39 1.71 42.60
N ILE A 101 -17.43 0.45 43.08
CA ILE A 101 -17.24 0.00 44.51
C ILE A 101 -15.84 -0.63 44.82
N ILE A 102 -15.38 -0.61 46.11
CA ILE A 102 -14.01 -0.98 46.60
C ILE A 102 -14.02 -1.84 47.89
N ASP A 103 -13.06 -1.66 48.81
CA ASP A 103 -12.82 -2.45 50.03
C ASP A 103 -14.02 -2.70 50.94
N ILE A 104 -13.98 -3.85 51.63
CA ILE A 104 -14.80 -4.17 52.80
C ILE A 104 -13.94 -4.81 53.91
N THR A 105 -13.73 -4.07 55.00
CA THR A 105 -13.11 -4.59 56.23
C THR A 105 -14.15 -5.05 57.25
N VAL A 106 -13.92 -6.20 57.90
CA VAL A 106 -14.78 -6.79 58.93
C VAL A 106 -14.00 -7.06 60.22
N VAL A 107 -14.56 -6.64 61.37
CA VAL A 107 -14.06 -7.01 62.71
C VAL A 107 -15.13 -7.77 63.47
N THR A 108 -14.74 -8.90 64.07
CA THR A 108 -15.62 -9.80 64.83
C THR A 108 -15.26 -9.84 66.31
N ASP A 109 -16.28 -9.91 67.17
CA ASP A 109 -16.16 -10.08 68.62
C ASP A 109 -17.34 -10.93 69.15
N ILE A 110 -17.33 -11.36 70.41
CA ILE A 110 -18.34 -12.26 70.98
C ILE A 110 -18.84 -11.74 72.33
N PHE A 111 -20.15 -11.55 72.47
CA PHE A 111 -20.76 -11.21 73.77
C PHE A 111 -20.83 -12.44 74.70
N GLU A 112 -20.81 -12.23 76.02
CA GLU A 112 -20.86 -13.31 77.04
C GLU A 112 -22.04 -14.29 76.88
N SER A 113 -23.12 -13.87 76.21
CA SER A 113 -24.28 -14.69 75.85
C SER A 113 -24.06 -15.69 74.70
N ARG A 114 -22.84 -15.77 74.14
CA ARG A 114 -22.48 -16.51 72.90
C ARG A 114 -23.15 -15.98 71.62
N ALA A 115 -23.64 -14.75 71.62
CA ALA A 115 -24.04 -14.06 70.39
C ALA A 115 -22.83 -13.32 69.77
N GLY A 116 -22.63 -13.47 68.47
CA GLY A 116 -21.55 -12.79 67.73
C GLY A 116 -21.85 -11.33 67.44
N LYS A 117 -20.82 -10.49 67.50
CA LYS A 117 -20.85 -9.08 67.10
C LYS A 117 -20.01 -8.91 65.83
N VAL A 118 -20.57 -8.25 64.83
CA VAL A 118 -19.90 -7.94 63.56
C VAL A 118 -20.04 -6.44 63.29
N GLN A 119 -18.95 -5.80 62.89
CA GLN A 119 -18.95 -4.43 62.36
C GLN A 119 -18.25 -4.42 61.00
N TYR A 120 -18.78 -3.64 60.05
CA TYR A 120 -18.33 -3.56 58.67
C TYR A 120 -18.10 -2.12 58.22
N LYS A 121 -17.23 -1.93 57.23
CA LYS A 121 -17.00 -0.69 56.47
C LYS A 121 -17.00 -1.05 54.98
N VAL A 122 -17.48 -0.17 54.11
CA VAL A 122 -17.47 -0.33 52.63
C VAL A 122 -16.91 0.95 52.00
N GLU A 123 -16.15 0.86 50.90
CA GLU A 123 -15.63 2.02 50.15
C GLU A 123 -15.95 1.96 48.63
N THR A 124 -15.68 3.03 47.86
CA THR A 124 -15.95 3.20 46.39
C THR A 124 -14.74 3.86 45.63
N SER A 125 -14.43 3.52 44.34
CA SER A 125 -13.20 3.76 43.47
C SER A 125 -11.78 3.06 43.72
N GLN A 126 -11.52 1.79 43.27
CA GLN A 126 -10.64 0.72 43.92
C GLN A 126 -9.14 0.61 43.51
N PRO A 127 -8.25 0.13 44.42
CA PRO A 127 -6.93 -0.49 44.10
C PRO A 127 -6.85 -2.06 44.26
N VAL A 128 -6.01 -2.74 43.46
CA VAL A 128 -5.75 -4.20 43.45
C VAL A 128 -4.25 -4.53 43.18
N GLU A 129 -3.70 -5.60 43.78
CA GLU A 129 -2.34 -6.20 43.64
C GLU A 129 -2.43 -7.73 43.95
N ASP A 130 -1.58 -8.68 43.52
CA ASP A 130 -0.54 -8.74 42.46
C ASP A 130 -0.31 -10.21 41.98
N ASP A 131 -1.24 -11.14 42.25
CA ASP A 131 -1.03 -12.58 42.02
C ASP A 131 -2.24 -13.30 41.39
N LYS A 132 -1.98 -14.05 40.30
CA LYS A 132 -2.80 -15.02 39.52
C LYS A 132 -3.46 -14.53 38.22
N VAL A 133 -2.89 -14.99 37.11
CA VAL A 133 -3.41 -14.83 35.74
C VAL A 133 -3.83 -16.19 35.17
N LYS A 134 -4.94 -16.24 34.42
CA LYS A 134 -5.37 -17.40 33.63
C LYS A 134 -5.46 -17.01 32.15
N ILE A 135 -4.99 -17.89 31.27
CA ILE A 135 -4.90 -17.63 29.83
C ILE A 135 -5.65 -18.70 29.05
N SER A 136 -6.56 -18.28 28.16
CA SER A 136 -7.27 -19.16 27.23
C SER A 136 -7.13 -18.62 25.80
N VAL A 137 -6.81 -19.49 24.84
CA VAL A 137 -6.81 -19.14 23.40
C VAL A 137 -8.11 -19.62 22.78
N LEU A 138 -8.84 -18.71 22.13
CA LEU A 138 -10.03 -19.00 21.35
C LEU A 138 -9.70 -18.98 19.84
N ASP A 139 -10.33 -19.86 19.06
CA ASP A 139 -10.36 -19.76 17.59
C ASP A 139 -11.43 -18.76 17.09
N GLU A 140 -11.58 -18.60 15.77
CA GLU A 140 -12.55 -17.67 15.17
C GLU A 140 -14.01 -18.10 15.44
N GLU A 141 -14.25 -19.38 15.68
CA GLU A 141 -15.52 -19.96 16.11
C GLU A 141 -15.80 -19.80 17.63
N GLY A 142 -14.84 -19.30 18.41
CA GLY A 142 -14.96 -19.06 19.85
C GLY A 142 -14.75 -20.28 20.74
N LEU A 143 -14.19 -21.37 20.21
CA LEU A 143 -13.84 -22.58 20.97
C LEU A 143 -12.44 -22.44 21.58
N THR A 144 -12.26 -22.93 22.81
CA THR A 144 -10.95 -22.89 23.47
C THR A 144 -10.01 -23.96 22.92
N VAL A 145 -8.97 -23.53 22.19
CA VAL A 145 -7.97 -24.41 21.55
C VAL A 145 -6.73 -24.67 22.41
N SER A 146 -6.46 -23.83 23.42
CA SER A 146 -5.37 -24.03 24.39
C SER A 146 -5.60 -23.25 25.68
N GLN A 147 -5.05 -23.72 26.81
CA GLN A 147 -5.17 -23.08 28.14
C GLN A 147 -3.86 -23.18 28.94
N ALA A 148 -3.55 -22.13 29.70
CA ALA A 148 -2.43 -22.08 30.65
C ALA A 148 -2.78 -21.29 31.91
N ASN A 149 -1.98 -21.45 32.97
CA ASN A 149 -2.12 -20.72 34.23
C ASN A 149 -0.79 -20.03 34.59
N GLY A 150 -0.85 -18.80 35.07
CA GLY A 150 0.31 -17.98 35.43
C GLY A 150 0.57 -16.83 34.45
N THR A 151 1.52 -15.97 34.82
CA THR A 151 1.88 -14.74 34.07
C THR A 151 2.84 -14.99 32.90
N LYS A 152 3.35 -16.21 32.74
CA LYS A 152 4.27 -16.62 31.68
C LYS A 152 4.22 -18.15 31.48
N ASP A 153 3.84 -18.59 30.29
CA ASP A 153 3.83 -20.00 29.89
C ASP A 153 4.04 -20.12 28.36
N GLU A 154 4.33 -21.32 27.85
CA GLU A 154 4.43 -21.61 26.41
C GLU A 154 3.19 -22.40 25.93
N LEU A 155 2.32 -21.73 25.17
CA LEU A 155 1.08 -22.33 24.65
C LEU A 155 1.33 -23.08 23.34
N THR A 156 1.14 -24.40 23.36
CA THR A 156 1.10 -25.21 22.13
C THR A 156 -0.31 -25.20 21.53
N ILE A 157 -0.41 -24.92 20.22
CA ILE A 157 -1.64 -25.02 19.42
C ILE A 157 -1.38 -26.05 18.32
N ASN A 158 -2.00 -27.22 18.45
CA ASN A 158 -1.81 -28.33 17.50
C ASN A 158 -2.57 -28.06 16.19
N SER A 159 -1.91 -28.27 15.05
CA SER A 159 -2.47 -28.00 13.71
C SER A 159 -2.94 -26.55 13.51
N ALA A 160 -2.20 -25.59 14.06
CA ALA A 160 -2.54 -24.17 14.00
C ALA A 160 -2.80 -23.66 12.57
N HIS A 161 -3.95 -23.03 12.36
CA HIS A 161 -4.15 -22.09 11.26
C HIS A 161 -3.18 -20.91 11.45
N LEU A 162 -2.38 -20.64 10.42
CA LEU A 162 -1.40 -19.55 10.43
C LEU A 162 -2.01 -18.29 9.81
N TRP A 163 -1.66 -17.13 10.33
CA TRP A 163 -1.92 -15.87 9.65
C TRP A 163 -1.07 -15.80 8.38
N GLN A 164 -1.69 -15.53 7.22
CA GLN A 164 -1.00 -15.38 5.94
C GLN A 164 -1.33 -14.03 5.31
N PRO A 165 -0.39 -13.41 4.56
CA PRO A 165 -0.72 -12.30 3.68
C PRO A 165 -1.84 -12.67 2.70
N GLY A 166 -2.88 -11.83 2.62
CA GLY A 166 -4.09 -12.06 1.82
C GLY A 166 -5.05 -13.14 2.35
N ALA A 167 -4.71 -13.85 3.42
CA ALA A 167 -5.56 -14.83 4.09
C ALA A 167 -5.27 -14.82 5.60
N ALA A 168 -5.78 -13.78 6.27
CA ALA A 168 -5.68 -13.64 7.71
C ALA A 168 -6.40 -14.79 8.44
N TYR A 169 -5.87 -15.12 9.61
CA TYR A 169 -6.55 -15.92 10.62
C TYR A 169 -6.14 -15.35 11.98
N LEU A 170 -7.10 -15.04 12.84
CA LEU A 170 -6.85 -14.43 14.15
C LEU A 170 -7.46 -15.25 15.28
N TYR A 171 -6.61 -15.69 16.20
CA TYR A 171 -7.04 -16.22 17.48
C TYR A 171 -7.32 -15.06 18.43
N GLN A 172 -8.09 -15.31 19.49
CA GLN A 172 -8.22 -14.38 20.60
C GLN A 172 -7.52 -14.94 21.84
N LEU A 173 -6.54 -14.19 22.35
CA LEU A 173 -5.92 -14.44 23.63
C LEU A 173 -6.79 -13.78 24.70
N ARG A 174 -7.61 -14.57 25.40
CA ARG A 174 -8.35 -14.10 26.57
C ARG A 174 -7.48 -14.25 27.82
N VAL A 175 -7.24 -13.15 28.49
CA VAL A 175 -6.53 -13.05 29.78
C VAL A 175 -7.56 -12.70 30.85
N GLU A 176 -7.74 -13.58 31.83
CA GLU A 176 -8.68 -13.41 32.94
C GLU A 176 -7.91 -13.33 34.27
N ILE A 177 -8.24 -12.33 35.09
CA ILE A 177 -7.85 -12.23 36.49
C ILE A 177 -9.03 -12.73 37.32
N LEU A 178 -8.81 -13.72 38.18
CA LEU A 178 -9.86 -14.36 38.98
C LEU A 178 -9.82 -13.91 40.44
N SER A 179 -10.96 -13.97 41.10
CA SER A 179 -11.12 -13.68 42.53
C SER A 179 -10.49 -14.76 43.40
N ASP A 180 -9.90 -14.36 44.53
CA ASP A 180 -9.34 -15.28 45.51
C ASP A 180 -10.42 -15.98 46.37
N SER A 181 -11.61 -15.38 46.46
CA SER A 181 -12.75 -15.94 47.21
C SER A 181 -13.65 -16.86 46.39
N ASP A 182 -13.75 -16.64 45.07
CA ASP A 182 -14.52 -17.49 44.15
C ASP A 182 -13.76 -17.68 42.83
N LYS A 183 -13.52 -18.94 42.45
CA LYS A 183 -12.74 -19.26 41.25
C LYS A 183 -13.53 -19.06 39.95
N ASP A 184 -14.85 -18.89 40.05
CA ASP A 184 -15.72 -18.61 38.92
C ASP A 184 -16.01 -17.09 38.77
N GLU A 185 -15.52 -16.24 39.69
CA GLU A 185 -15.61 -14.78 39.64
C GLU A 185 -14.40 -14.16 38.91
N VAL A 186 -14.66 -13.47 37.80
CA VAL A 186 -13.65 -12.75 36.99
C VAL A 186 -13.59 -11.28 37.45
N LEU A 187 -12.44 -10.86 37.98
CA LEU A 187 -12.19 -9.48 38.42
C LEU A 187 -11.84 -8.54 37.26
N ASP A 188 -11.08 -9.04 36.28
CA ASP A 188 -10.78 -8.32 35.04
C ASP A 188 -10.59 -9.29 33.88
N THR A 189 -10.97 -8.87 32.67
CA THR A 189 -10.74 -9.62 31.44
C THR A 189 -10.22 -8.73 30.32
N TYR A 190 -9.35 -9.28 29.48
CA TYR A 190 -8.86 -8.63 28.28
C TYR A 190 -8.72 -9.65 27.15
N GLU A 191 -9.34 -9.38 26.01
CA GLU A 191 -9.22 -10.15 24.78
C GLU A 191 -8.25 -9.44 23.83
N LEU A 192 -7.17 -10.12 23.43
CA LEU A 192 -6.19 -9.61 22.48
C LEU A 192 -6.20 -10.48 21.22
N PRO A 193 -6.64 -9.96 20.06
CA PRO A 193 -6.49 -10.66 18.78
C PRO A 193 -5.01 -10.87 18.46
N PHE A 194 -4.64 -12.06 17.96
CA PHE A 194 -3.29 -12.33 17.49
C PHE A 194 -3.26 -13.35 16.34
N GLY A 195 -2.29 -13.19 15.43
CA GLY A 195 -2.06 -14.09 14.31
C GLY A 195 -0.74 -14.85 14.46
N ILE A 196 -0.77 -16.17 14.30
CA ILE A 196 0.44 -17.00 14.38
C ILE A 196 1.18 -16.91 13.04
N ARG A 197 2.30 -16.19 13.01
CA ARG A 197 3.16 -16.08 11.81
C ARG A 197 4.62 -15.77 12.15
N THR A 198 5.55 -16.28 11.36
CA THR A 198 7.00 -15.99 11.49
C THR A 198 7.49 -15.06 10.39
N ILE A 199 8.43 -14.18 10.75
CA ILE A 199 9.17 -13.30 9.82
C ILE A 199 10.65 -13.66 9.92
N SER A 200 11.36 -13.70 8.79
CA SER A 200 12.83 -13.81 8.79
C SER A 200 13.43 -13.26 7.50
N VAL A 201 14.66 -12.77 7.58
CA VAL A 201 15.48 -12.41 6.42
C VAL A 201 16.55 -13.49 6.22
N LYS A 202 16.75 -13.97 5.00
CA LYS A 202 17.78 -14.96 4.65
C LYS A 202 18.40 -14.64 3.29
N GLY A 203 19.68 -14.29 3.28
CA GLY A 203 20.36 -13.85 2.06
C GLY A 203 19.67 -12.62 1.48
N ASN A 204 19.24 -12.71 0.22
CA ASN A 204 18.48 -11.69 -0.49
C ASN A 204 16.96 -11.76 -0.29
N GLN A 205 16.43 -12.68 0.52
CA GLN A 205 14.99 -12.93 0.64
C GLN A 205 14.38 -12.42 1.95
N PHE A 206 13.23 -11.76 1.84
CA PHE A 206 12.30 -11.57 2.95
C PHE A 206 11.32 -12.76 2.99
N LEU A 207 11.16 -13.39 4.16
CA LEU A 207 10.34 -14.59 4.32
C LEU A 207 9.20 -14.38 5.32
N VAL A 208 7.97 -14.71 4.91
CA VAL A 208 6.81 -14.85 5.79
C VAL A 208 6.45 -16.33 5.87
N ASN A 209 6.34 -16.89 7.08
CA ASN A 209 6.07 -18.31 7.31
C ASN A 209 7.04 -19.26 6.55
N GLY A 210 8.30 -18.83 6.40
CA GLY A 210 9.35 -19.54 5.69
C GLY A 210 9.28 -19.48 4.15
N LYS A 211 8.33 -18.75 3.56
CA LYS A 211 8.17 -18.58 2.11
C LYS A 211 8.61 -17.17 1.68
N PRO A 212 9.25 -17.00 0.51
CA PRO A 212 9.54 -15.68 -0.04
C PRO A 212 8.28 -14.81 -0.17
N PHE A 213 8.41 -13.54 0.19
CA PHE A 213 7.36 -12.54 0.10
C PHE A 213 7.87 -11.33 -0.70
N TYR A 214 7.05 -10.84 -1.63
CA TYR A 214 7.32 -9.63 -2.40
C TYR A 214 6.31 -8.55 -2.01
N PHE A 215 6.76 -7.39 -1.56
CA PHE A 215 5.89 -6.30 -1.12
C PHE A 215 5.33 -5.55 -2.34
N THR A 216 4.01 -5.44 -2.44
CA THR A 216 3.34 -4.56 -3.42
C THR A 216 2.46 -3.56 -2.68
N GLY A 217 2.59 -2.27 -3.00
CA GLY A 217 1.71 -1.24 -2.45
C GLY A 217 2.33 0.14 -2.41
N PHE A 218 2.29 0.79 -1.24
CA PHE A 218 2.46 2.24 -1.13
C PHE A 218 3.07 2.71 0.19
N GLY A 219 3.80 3.83 0.13
CA GLY A 219 3.82 4.76 1.26
C GLY A 219 2.48 5.49 1.31
N LYS A 220 1.85 5.55 2.48
CA LYS A 220 0.56 6.24 2.69
C LYS A 220 0.75 7.55 3.47
N HIS A 221 -0.34 8.27 3.69
CA HIS A 221 -0.49 9.20 4.80
C HIS A 221 -1.88 9.00 5.44
N GLU A 222 -2.01 9.28 6.74
CA GLU A 222 -3.31 9.67 7.31
C GLU A 222 -3.54 11.13 6.94
N ASP A 223 -4.21 11.38 5.82
CA ASP A 223 -4.58 12.71 5.34
C ASP A 223 -5.93 12.62 4.60
N SER A 224 -6.79 13.61 4.78
CA SER A 224 -8.08 13.68 4.10
C SER A 224 -8.65 15.11 4.12
N PRO A 225 -9.51 15.48 3.15
CA PRO A 225 -10.07 16.82 3.08
C PRO A 225 -10.73 17.29 4.38
N ILE A 226 -10.50 18.55 4.75
CA ILE A 226 -11.08 19.28 5.90
C ILE A 226 -10.61 18.77 7.28
N ARG A 227 -10.64 17.46 7.54
CA ARG A 227 -10.23 16.88 8.85
C ARG A 227 -8.72 16.66 9.00
N GLY A 228 -7.96 16.79 7.91
CA GLY A 228 -6.52 16.58 7.87
C GLY A 228 -6.14 15.18 8.34
N LYS A 229 -5.35 15.10 9.41
CA LYS A 229 -4.80 13.86 9.99
C LYS A 229 -5.74 13.21 11.02
N GLY A 230 -6.98 13.67 11.13
CA GLY A 230 -7.98 13.04 11.98
C GLY A 230 -8.44 11.70 11.41
N PHE A 231 -8.37 10.64 12.20
CA PHE A 231 -8.83 9.31 11.81
C PHE A 231 -10.27 9.32 11.25
N ASP A 232 -10.48 8.60 10.15
CA ASP A 232 -11.78 8.38 9.53
C ASP A 232 -11.92 6.90 9.12
N PRO A 233 -12.84 6.13 9.76
CA PRO A 233 -13.02 4.73 9.44
C PRO A 233 -13.59 4.51 8.02
N ALA A 234 -14.29 5.49 7.43
CA ALA A 234 -14.81 5.37 6.07
C ALA A 234 -13.68 5.48 5.03
N TYR A 235 -12.75 6.42 5.21
CA TYR A 235 -11.54 6.49 4.37
C TYR A 235 -10.65 5.27 4.60
N MET A 236 -10.42 4.84 5.85
CA MET A 236 -9.66 3.62 6.13
C MET A 236 -10.23 2.41 5.38
N ILE A 237 -11.54 2.15 5.48
CA ILE A 237 -12.19 1.03 4.78
C ILE A 237 -12.07 1.19 3.25
N HIS A 238 -12.29 2.40 2.72
CA HIS A 238 -12.19 2.68 1.30
C HIS A 238 -10.77 2.46 0.75
N ASP A 239 -9.76 2.95 1.48
CA ASP A 239 -8.34 2.82 1.12
C ASP A 239 -7.91 1.37 1.01
N PHE A 240 -8.32 0.53 1.98
CA PHE A 240 -8.03 -0.90 1.94
C PHE A 240 -8.77 -1.62 0.82
N HIS A 241 -10.00 -1.19 0.47
CA HIS A 241 -10.68 -1.69 -0.72
C HIS A 241 -9.97 -1.31 -2.02
N LEU A 242 -9.42 -0.08 -2.13
CA LEU A 242 -8.62 0.36 -3.26
C LEU A 242 -7.29 -0.40 -3.36
N MET A 243 -6.55 -0.54 -2.25
CA MET A 243 -5.34 -1.36 -2.18
C MET A 243 -5.61 -2.80 -2.66
N ARG A 244 -6.66 -3.44 -2.12
CA ARG A 244 -7.07 -4.78 -2.54
C ARG A 244 -7.49 -4.85 -4.01
N TRP A 245 -8.17 -3.84 -4.53
CA TRP A 245 -8.59 -3.77 -5.93
C TRP A 245 -7.39 -3.63 -6.89
N MET A 246 -6.35 -2.90 -6.50
CA MET A 246 -5.08 -2.81 -7.25
C MET A 246 -4.17 -4.04 -7.09
N GLY A 247 -4.47 -4.95 -6.15
CA GLY A 247 -3.61 -6.09 -5.83
C GLY A 247 -2.41 -5.76 -4.94
N ALA A 248 -2.45 -4.61 -4.24
CA ALA A 248 -1.47 -4.29 -3.20
C ALA A 248 -1.66 -5.23 -1.99
N ASN A 249 -0.55 -5.76 -1.49
CA ASN A 249 -0.51 -6.66 -0.33
C ASN A 249 0.05 -5.99 0.93
N SER A 250 0.59 -4.77 0.83
CA SER A 250 1.28 -4.09 1.91
C SER A 250 1.25 -2.56 1.82
N PHE A 251 1.58 -1.89 2.92
CA PHE A 251 1.87 -0.44 2.93
C PHE A 251 2.89 -0.07 4.02
N ARG A 252 3.43 1.14 3.93
CA ARG A 252 4.28 1.76 4.95
C ARG A 252 3.55 2.90 5.64
N THR A 253 3.63 3.00 6.98
CA THR A 253 3.01 4.07 7.77
C THR A 253 3.81 5.39 7.68
N ALA A 254 4.03 5.87 6.47
CA ALA A 254 4.77 7.11 6.24
C ALA A 254 3.99 8.31 6.84
N HIS A 255 4.59 9.20 7.63
CA HIS A 255 5.92 9.15 8.25
C HIS A 255 5.79 9.21 9.77
N TYR A 256 4.88 8.40 10.31
CA TYR A 256 4.50 8.37 11.72
C TYR A 256 3.60 7.16 12.01
N PRO A 257 3.51 6.69 13.27
CA PRO A 257 2.60 5.63 13.66
C PRO A 257 1.14 6.07 13.42
N TYR A 258 0.38 5.29 12.67
CA TYR A 258 -1.04 5.59 12.40
C TYR A 258 -1.94 5.25 13.60
N ALA A 259 -3.22 5.59 13.51
CA ALA A 259 -4.24 5.13 14.46
C ALA A 259 -4.25 3.60 14.60
N GLU A 260 -4.43 3.11 15.83
CA GLU A 260 -4.36 1.68 16.16
C GLU A 260 -5.41 0.85 15.39
N GLU A 261 -6.56 1.46 15.10
CA GLU A 261 -7.64 0.92 14.26
C GLU A 261 -7.15 0.46 12.88
N VAL A 262 -6.16 1.15 12.31
CA VAL A 262 -5.61 0.83 10.98
C VAL A 262 -4.82 -0.48 11.02
N LEU A 263 -4.11 -0.74 12.12
CA LEU A 263 -3.37 -2.00 12.33
C LEU A 263 -4.33 -3.13 12.69
N ASP A 264 -5.34 -2.88 13.53
CA ASP A 264 -6.42 -3.82 13.81
C ASP A 264 -7.15 -4.24 12.50
N TYR A 265 -7.30 -3.33 11.55
CA TYR A 265 -7.90 -3.61 10.24
C TYR A 265 -6.92 -4.37 9.32
N ALA A 266 -5.65 -3.99 9.28
CA ALA A 266 -4.62 -4.71 8.52
C ALA A 266 -4.46 -6.18 8.97
N ASP A 267 -4.50 -6.44 10.28
CA ASP A 267 -4.48 -7.78 10.87
C ASP A 267 -5.64 -8.65 10.34
N ARG A 268 -6.88 -8.14 10.41
CA ARG A 268 -8.10 -8.85 9.97
C ARG A 268 -8.16 -9.07 8.46
N HIS A 269 -7.51 -8.21 7.68
CA HIS A 269 -7.55 -8.27 6.22
C HIS A 269 -6.29 -8.86 5.57
N GLY A 270 -5.30 -9.27 6.37
CA GLY A 270 -4.10 -9.95 5.86
C GLY A 270 -3.18 -9.01 5.08
N ILE A 271 -3.21 -7.71 5.38
CA ILE A 271 -2.36 -6.69 4.75
C ILE A 271 -1.09 -6.54 5.58
N VAL A 272 0.06 -6.51 4.93
CA VAL A 272 1.38 -6.42 5.56
C VAL A 272 1.77 -4.95 5.79
N VAL A 273 2.32 -4.63 6.95
CA VAL A 273 2.66 -3.26 7.35
C VAL A 273 4.15 -3.13 7.66
N ILE A 274 4.79 -2.15 7.03
CA ILE A 274 6.08 -1.60 7.44
C ILE A 274 5.78 -0.41 8.36
N ASN A 275 6.11 -0.52 9.64
CA ASN A 275 5.65 0.41 10.66
C ASN A 275 6.79 1.38 11.08
N GLU A 276 6.52 2.68 11.04
CA GLU A 276 7.53 3.74 10.97
C GLU A 276 7.39 4.74 12.13
N THR A 277 8.53 5.12 12.75
CA THR A 277 8.55 6.15 13.79
C THR A 277 8.31 7.55 13.19
N PRO A 278 7.95 8.58 13.99
CA PRO A 278 7.79 9.94 13.48
C PRO A 278 9.12 10.66 13.12
N ALA A 279 10.25 9.95 13.07
CA ALA A 279 11.57 10.51 12.80
C ALA A 279 11.82 10.75 11.30
N VAL A 280 11.13 11.73 10.74
CA VAL A 280 11.38 12.30 9.40
C VAL A 280 12.03 13.68 9.52
N GLY A 281 12.84 14.09 8.53
CA GLY A 281 13.50 15.39 8.54
C GLY A 281 14.76 15.49 9.41
N ILE A 282 15.35 14.35 9.80
CA ILE A 282 16.69 14.24 10.41
C ILE A 282 17.76 14.45 9.31
N ASN A 283 17.63 15.57 8.60
CA ASN A 283 18.36 15.90 7.38
C ASN A 283 18.20 17.39 7.07
N LEU A 284 19.10 18.22 7.61
CA LEU A 284 19.02 19.67 7.41
C LEU A 284 19.41 20.08 5.98
N GLY A 285 20.10 19.21 5.24
CA GLY A 285 20.44 19.39 3.83
C GLY A 285 19.22 19.53 2.92
N ILE A 286 18.22 18.64 3.08
CA ILE A 286 16.94 18.72 2.33
C ILE A 286 16.22 20.02 2.70
N ILE A 287 16.05 20.29 3.99
CA ILE A 287 15.31 21.44 4.49
C ILE A 287 15.93 22.75 3.97
N ALA A 288 17.25 22.90 4.11
CA ALA A 288 17.93 24.10 3.63
C ALA A 288 17.90 24.21 2.10
N GLY A 289 18.06 23.10 1.36
CA GLY A 289 17.94 23.08 -0.10
C GLY A 289 16.56 23.53 -0.59
N VAL A 290 15.49 23.11 0.08
CA VAL A 290 14.11 23.57 -0.17
C VAL A 290 13.93 25.07 0.04
N PHE A 291 14.67 25.68 0.98
CA PHE A 291 14.62 27.11 1.27
C PHE A 291 15.75 27.94 0.61
N GLY A 292 16.59 27.34 -0.24
CA GLY A 292 17.74 28.04 -0.86
C GLY A 292 18.84 28.45 0.13
N LEU A 293 18.87 27.84 1.31
CA LEU A 293 19.81 28.11 2.39
C LEU A 293 20.97 27.10 2.38
N LYS A 294 22.09 27.47 3.03
CA LYS A 294 23.17 26.53 3.34
C LYS A 294 22.89 25.87 4.69
N ALA A 295 22.70 24.55 4.70
CA ALA A 295 22.50 23.80 5.94
C ALA A 295 23.75 23.86 6.86
N PRO A 296 23.59 23.93 8.19
CA PRO A 296 24.58 23.41 9.12
C PRO A 296 24.62 21.87 9.03
N PRO A 297 25.68 21.19 9.54
CA PRO A 297 25.71 19.74 9.64
C PRO A 297 24.51 19.23 10.44
N THR A 298 23.91 18.14 10.00
CA THR A 298 22.69 17.58 10.61
C THR A 298 22.97 17.05 12.02
N PHE A 299 24.05 16.29 12.18
CA PHE A 299 24.45 15.68 13.46
C PHE A 299 25.42 16.58 14.24
N ALA A 300 24.93 17.74 14.67
CA ALA A 300 25.68 18.75 15.42
C ALA A 300 25.05 19.05 16.79
N PRO A 301 25.81 19.57 17.78
CA PRO A 301 25.28 19.89 19.12
C PRO A 301 24.12 20.90 19.15
N ASP A 302 24.00 21.74 18.13
CA ASP A 302 22.94 22.74 17.92
C ASP A 302 21.84 22.28 16.93
N ALA A 303 21.94 21.05 16.43
CA ALA A 303 21.01 20.42 15.48
C ALA A 303 20.47 19.09 16.05
N CYS A 304 20.61 17.97 15.32
CA CYS A 304 20.21 16.64 15.80
C CYS A 304 21.24 16.09 16.79
N ASN A 305 21.02 16.36 18.07
CA ASN A 305 21.93 16.02 19.18
C ASN A 305 21.35 14.92 20.10
N GLU A 306 22.00 14.67 21.24
CA GLU A 306 21.58 13.71 22.29
C GLU A 306 20.12 13.88 22.74
N LYS A 307 19.57 15.11 22.76
CA LYS A 307 18.16 15.33 23.14
C LYS A 307 17.21 14.86 22.05
N THR A 308 17.56 15.10 20.78
CA THR A 308 16.82 14.60 19.63
C THR A 308 16.90 13.07 19.59
N GLN A 309 18.08 12.49 19.85
CA GLN A 309 18.27 11.04 19.95
C GLN A 309 17.44 10.43 21.09
N ALA A 310 17.38 11.08 22.26
CA ALA A 310 16.57 10.62 23.39
C ALA A 310 15.05 10.68 23.09
N ALA A 311 14.59 11.68 22.34
CA ALA A 311 13.20 11.74 21.87
C ALA A 311 12.90 10.63 20.83
N HIS A 312 13.88 10.29 19.99
CA HIS A 312 13.78 9.20 19.02
C HIS A 312 13.77 7.82 19.68
N ASP A 313 14.65 7.59 20.67
CA ASP A 313 14.61 6.42 21.58
C ASP A 313 13.22 6.26 22.21
N GLN A 314 12.68 7.33 22.78
CA GLN A 314 11.35 7.32 23.39
C GLN A 314 10.24 6.97 22.38
N ALA A 315 10.28 7.55 21.18
CA ALA A 315 9.33 7.25 20.11
C ALA A 315 9.40 5.78 19.65
N ILE A 316 10.60 5.19 19.57
CA ILE A 316 10.80 3.75 19.30
C ILE A 316 10.19 2.91 20.44
N ARG A 317 10.43 3.28 21.71
CA ARG A 317 9.86 2.57 22.87
C ARG A 317 8.35 2.61 22.91
N GLU A 318 7.73 3.72 22.52
CA GLU A 318 6.28 3.87 22.45
C GLU A 318 5.69 3.06 21.28
N LEU A 319 6.21 3.25 20.07
CA LEU A 319 5.79 2.51 18.87
C LEU A 319 5.85 1.00 19.08
N VAL A 320 7.02 0.47 19.47
CA VAL A 320 7.19 -0.98 19.64
C VAL A 320 6.37 -1.50 20.83
N ALA A 321 6.19 -0.72 21.90
CA ALA A 321 5.35 -1.15 23.02
C ALA A 321 3.87 -1.26 22.64
N ARG A 322 3.37 -0.36 21.78
CA ARG A 322 2.00 -0.34 21.24
C ARG A 322 1.79 -1.49 20.25
N ASP A 323 2.65 -1.58 19.24
CA ASP A 323 2.30 -2.29 17.99
C ASP A 323 2.89 -3.70 17.84
N LYS A 324 3.79 -4.13 18.75
CA LYS A 324 4.48 -5.44 18.71
C LYS A 324 3.57 -6.67 18.58
N ASN A 325 2.30 -6.58 18.96
CA ASN A 325 1.36 -7.70 18.95
C ASN A 325 0.65 -7.91 17.60
N HIS A 326 0.67 -6.92 16.71
CA HIS A 326 0.00 -7.01 15.41
C HIS A 326 0.73 -8.00 14.47
N PRO A 327 0.09 -9.07 13.97
CA PRO A 327 0.66 -9.92 12.92
C PRO A 327 0.92 -9.17 11.60
N SER A 328 0.11 -8.18 11.26
CA SER A 328 0.28 -7.34 10.05
C SER A 328 1.60 -6.59 10.03
N VAL A 329 2.06 -6.05 11.17
CA VAL A 329 3.36 -5.39 11.29
C VAL A 329 4.45 -6.44 11.10
N VAL A 330 5.30 -6.30 10.08
CA VAL A 330 6.39 -7.25 9.78
C VAL A 330 7.79 -6.67 9.90
N MET A 331 7.94 -5.34 9.91
CA MET A 331 9.23 -4.67 9.89
C MET A 331 9.12 -3.27 10.52
N TRP A 332 10.18 -2.83 11.21
CA TRP A 332 10.26 -1.52 11.86
C TRP A 332 11.15 -0.55 11.06
N THR A 333 10.59 0.59 10.62
CA THR A 333 11.38 1.69 10.04
C THR A 333 11.80 2.67 11.13
N VAL A 334 13.11 2.77 11.39
CA VAL A 334 13.66 3.67 12.41
C VAL A 334 13.48 5.13 12.02
N THR A 335 13.69 5.50 10.75
CA THR A 335 13.65 6.90 10.29
C THR A 335 13.46 6.97 8.77
N ASN A 336 12.91 8.10 8.28
CA ASN A 336 12.78 8.42 6.86
C ASN A 336 13.75 9.51 6.43
N GLU A 337 14.53 9.23 5.38
CA GLU A 337 15.50 10.12 4.73
C GLU A 337 16.47 10.87 5.67
N PRO A 338 17.10 10.19 6.65
CA PRO A 338 18.15 10.82 7.45
C PRO A 338 19.34 11.20 6.55
N ALA A 339 20.17 12.14 7.02
CA ALA A 339 21.43 12.49 6.35
C ALA A 339 22.52 11.41 6.53
N SER A 340 22.23 10.15 6.17
CA SER A 340 23.04 8.95 6.49
C SER A 340 24.43 8.87 5.86
N ALA A 341 24.77 9.83 4.98
CA ALA A 341 26.12 10.02 4.44
C ALA A 341 26.95 11.09 5.19
N GLU A 342 26.37 11.79 6.17
CA GLU A 342 27.09 12.76 7.00
C GLU A 342 27.84 12.08 8.18
N PRO A 343 29.04 12.56 8.56
CA PRO A 343 29.68 12.17 9.82
C PRO A 343 28.75 12.41 11.02
N GLY A 344 28.75 11.52 12.00
CA GLY A 344 27.83 11.54 13.15
C GLY A 344 26.54 10.74 12.93
N ALA A 345 26.18 10.41 11.68
CA ALA A 345 24.97 9.64 11.40
C ALA A 345 24.98 8.23 12.01
N ARG A 346 26.16 7.59 12.04
CA ARG A 346 26.31 6.24 12.61
C ARG A 346 26.18 6.28 14.13
N GLU A 347 26.89 7.20 14.77
CA GLU A 347 26.87 7.42 16.21
C GLU A 347 25.47 7.78 16.71
N TYR A 348 24.67 8.47 15.88
CA TYR A 348 23.27 8.76 16.14
C TYR A 348 22.35 7.54 15.98
N LEU A 349 22.50 6.74 14.91
CA LEU A 349 21.56 5.67 14.57
C LEU A 349 21.88 4.31 15.20
N GLU A 350 23.15 3.93 15.39
CA GLU A 350 23.56 2.61 15.89
C GLU A 350 22.95 2.23 17.26
N PRO A 351 22.84 3.14 18.26
CA PRO A 351 22.13 2.86 19.50
C PRO A 351 20.63 2.63 19.31
N LEU A 352 20.00 3.38 18.39
CA LEU A 352 18.55 3.32 18.13
C LEU A 352 18.17 2.01 17.42
N VAL A 353 18.97 1.57 16.44
CA VAL A 353 18.79 0.27 15.77
C VAL A 353 18.99 -0.88 16.75
N SER A 354 19.99 -0.77 17.63
CA SER A 354 20.24 -1.76 18.69
C SER A 354 19.05 -1.86 19.66
N LEU A 355 18.50 -0.72 20.06
CA LEU A 355 17.30 -0.63 20.90
C LEU A 355 16.08 -1.29 20.24
N THR A 356 15.81 -1.03 18.96
CA THR A 356 14.66 -1.64 18.27
C THR A 356 14.74 -3.17 18.32
N ARG A 357 15.92 -3.75 18.11
CA ARG A 357 16.14 -5.21 18.22
C ARG A 357 16.05 -5.74 19.65
N GLU A 358 16.44 -4.96 20.65
CA GLU A 358 16.27 -5.33 22.07
C GLU A 358 14.79 -5.38 22.47
N LEU A 359 14.00 -4.42 21.99
CA LEU A 359 12.56 -4.31 22.30
C LEU A 359 11.71 -5.34 21.53
N ASP A 360 12.08 -5.66 20.29
CA ASP A 360 11.43 -6.69 19.49
C ASP A 360 12.45 -7.48 18.63
N PRO A 361 12.92 -8.64 19.13
CA PRO A 361 13.81 -9.52 18.36
C PRO A 361 13.09 -10.36 17.30
N THR A 362 11.77 -10.20 17.12
CA THR A 362 10.95 -11.05 16.21
C THR A 362 10.78 -10.48 14.80
N ARG A 363 11.21 -9.23 14.58
CA ARG A 363 11.05 -8.51 13.31
C ARG A 363 12.36 -7.85 12.85
N PRO A 364 12.64 -7.79 11.54
CA PRO A 364 13.74 -7.00 10.98
C PRO A 364 13.55 -5.49 11.20
N VAL A 365 14.67 -4.77 11.15
CA VAL A 365 14.75 -3.31 11.28
C VAL A 365 15.31 -2.69 10.00
N CYS A 366 14.70 -1.62 9.51
CA CYS A 366 15.12 -0.85 8.34
C CYS A 366 15.12 0.67 8.60
N PHE A 367 15.56 1.44 7.61
CA PHE A 367 15.33 2.88 7.48
C PHE A 367 15.17 3.20 5.99
N ALA A 368 14.42 4.25 5.64
CA ALA A 368 14.29 4.66 4.25
C ALA A 368 15.46 5.58 3.86
N ASN A 369 16.35 5.07 3.00
CA ASN A 369 17.55 5.74 2.52
C ASN A 369 17.23 6.70 1.36
N MET A 370 17.63 7.97 1.50
CA MET A 370 17.43 9.00 0.49
C MET A 370 18.35 8.84 -0.75
N GLY A 371 17.94 9.37 -1.89
CA GLY A 371 18.71 9.30 -3.16
C GLY A 371 20.13 9.88 -3.15
N PHE A 372 20.47 10.82 -2.24
CA PHE A 372 21.84 11.36 -2.16
C PHE A 372 22.81 10.49 -1.36
N ALA A 373 22.30 9.61 -0.49
CA ALA A 373 23.09 8.67 0.30
C ALA A 373 23.29 7.36 -0.50
N THR A 374 24.00 7.45 -1.63
CA THR A 374 24.25 6.33 -2.54
C THR A 374 25.03 5.18 -1.87
N PHE A 375 25.05 4.00 -2.50
CA PHE A 375 25.77 2.83 -1.98
C PHE A 375 27.26 3.10 -1.70
N GLU A 376 27.88 4.10 -2.34
CA GLU A 376 29.27 4.52 -2.09
C GLU A 376 29.42 5.40 -0.84
N LYS A 377 28.39 6.18 -0.50
CA LYS A 377 28.46 7.28 0.49
C LYS A 377 27.77 6.98 1.83
N ASP A 378 26.77 6.11 1.82
CA ASP A 378 26.01 5.76 3.03
C ASP A 378 26.88 5.04 4.07
N LEU A 379 26.74 5.47 5.35
CA LEU A 379 27.57 5.04 6.48
C LEU A 379 26.87 4.08 7.46
N VAL A 380 25.60 3.73 7.20
CA VAL A 380 24.73 3.11 8.22
C VAL A 380 23.95 1.87 7.72
N THR A 381 23.83 1.65 6.41
CA THR A 381 23.03 0.53 5.84
C THR A 381 23.56 -0.86 6.21
N ASP A 382 24.81 -0.97 6.67
CA ASP A 382 25.31 -2.22 7.26
C ASP A 382 24.55 -2.61 8.54
N LEU A 383 24.08 -1.62 9.32
CA LEU A 383 23.39 -1.81 10.61
C LEU A 383 22.01 -2.45 10.50
N PHE A 384 21.34 -2.35 9.34
CA PHE A 384 19.92 -2.69 9.14
C PHE A 384 19.73 -4.06 8.48
N ASP A 385 18.57 -4.69 8.66
CA ASP A 385 18.30 -6.05 8.17
C ASP A 385 17.81 -6.07 6.70
N VAL A 386 17.10 -5.01 6.29
CA VAL A 386 16.54 -4.82 4.95
C VAL A 386 16.92 -3.43 4.45
N ILE A 387 17.24 -3.31 3.17
CA ILE A 387 17.57 -2.04 2.53
C ILE A 387 16.26 -1.43 2.00
N CYS A 388 15.82 -0.30 2.56
CA CYS A 388 14.68 0.44 2.02
C CYS A 388 15.21 1.70 1.32
N LEU A 389 14.86 1.88 0.05
CA LEU A 389 15.36 2.98 -0.78
C LEU A 389 14.23 3.92 -1.22
N ASN A 390 14.51 5.22 -1.23
CA ASN A 390 13.66 6.24 -1.84
C ASN A 390 14.37 6.78 -3.08
N ARG A 391 13.79 6.63 -4.29
CA ARG A 391 14.44 7.03 -5.55
C ARG A 391 13.47 7.71 -6.51
N TYR A 392 13.96 8.80 -7.09
CA TYR A 392 13.19 9.72 -7.95
C TYR A 392 13.97 10.08 -9.23
N TYR A 393 14.74 9.13 -9.77
CA TYR A 393 15.36 9.24 -11.10
C TYR A 393 14.26 9.34 -12.15
N GLY A 394 14.32 10.33 -13.05
CA GLY A 394 13.22 10.71 -13.94
C GLY A 394 12.33 11.83 -13.38
N TRP A 395 12.41 12.17 -12.08
CA TRP A 395 11.68 13.30 -11.48
C TRP A 395 12.62 14.42 -11.02
N TYR A 396 13.27 14.27 -9.86
CA TYR A 396 14.18 15.28 -9.30
C TYR A 396 15.58 15.30 -9.93
N SER A 397 15.90 14.26 -10.71
CA SER A 397 17.11 14.15 -11.54
C SER A 397 16.74 13.41 -12.82
N GLN A 398 17.47 13.62 -13.93
CA GLN A 398 17.07 13.12 -15.25
C GLN A 398 15.62 13.53 -15.62
N THR A 399 15.21 14.74 -15.24
CA THR A 399 13.83 15.23 -15.38
C THR A 399 13.39 15.24 -16.84
N GLY A 400 12.40 14.41 -17.19
CA GLY A 400 11.92 14.24 -18.57
C GLY A 400 12.72 13.25 -19.42
N ASP A 401 13.84 12.72 -18.92
CA ASP A 401 14.69 11.74 -19.61
C ASP A 401 14.62 10.38 -18.92
N LEU A 402 13.58 9.61 -19.29
CA LEU A 402 13.36 8.27 -18.72
C LEU A 402 14.40 7.24 -19.21
N GLU A 403 15.09 7.48 -20.32
CA GLU A 403 16.12 6.57 -20.86
C GLU A 403 17.44 6.69 -20.06
N GLU A 404 17.86 7.91 -19.70
CA GLU A 404 18.99 8.11 -18.78
C GLU A 404 18.61 7.65 -17.36
N ALA A 405 17.38 7.97 -16.91
CA ALA A 405 16.90 7.56 -15.58
C ALA A 405 16.91 6.04 -15.38
N GLU A 406 16.50 5.24 -16.37
CA GLU A 406 16.51 3.78 -16.29
C GLU A 406 17.94 3.23 -16.07
N GLN A 407 18.92 3.77 -16.80
CA GLN A 407 20.33 3.38 -16.70
C GLN A 407 20.94 3.77 -15.34
N VAL A 408 20.58 4.94 -14.81
CA VAL A 408 21.06 5.41 -13.51
C VAL A 408 20.44 4.61 -12.36
N LEU A 409 19.15 4.32 -12.42
CA LEU A 409 18.44 3.49 -11.44
C LEU A 409 19.02 2.06 -11.39
N GLU A 410 19.18 1.41 -12.55
CA GLU A 410 19.75 0.06 -12.63
C GLU A 410 21.17 0.00 -12.07
N LYS A 411 21.99 1.02 -12.35
CA LYS A 411 23.34 1.14 -11.79
C LYS A 411 23.34 1.31 -10.26
N ASP A 412 22.45 2.14 -9.69
CA ASP A 412 22.37 2.31 -8.23
C ASP A 412 21.97 0.99 -7.56
N LEU A 413 20.89 0.35 -8.03
CA LEU A 413 20.38 -0.90 -7.46
C LEU A 413 21.39 -2.06 -7.55
N LEU A 414 22.09 -2.20 -8.68
CA LEU A 414 23.18 -3.19 -8.81
C LEU A 414 24.36 -2.88 -7.88
N GLY A 415 24.63 -1.60 -7.58
CA GLY A 415 25.62 -1.18 -6.59
C GLY A 415 25.26 -1.59 -5.16
N TRP A 416 23.99 -1.40 -4.75
CA TRP A 416 23.49 -1.88 -3.46
C TRP A 416 23.52 -3.42 -3.36
N GLN A 417 23.05 -4.11 -4.41
CA GLN A 417 23.11 -5.57 -4.52
C GLN A 417 24.54 -6.08 -4.33
N ALA A 418 25.52 -5.50 -5.06
CA ALA A 418 26.91 -5.91 -5.00
C ALA A 418 27.60 -5.60 -3.66
N LYS A 419 27.21 -4.50 -2.98
CA LYS A 419 27.82 -4.09 -1.69
C LYS A 419 27.30 -4.90 -0.49
N TYR A 420 26.02 -5.27 -0.49
CA TYR A 420 25.37 -5.84 0.71
C TYR A 420 24.66 -7.18 0.50
N GLY A 421 24.11 -7.48 -0.68
CA GLY A 421 23.37 -8.73 -0.96
C GLY A 421 22.12 -8.97 -0.10
N LYS A 422 21.64 -7.96 0.63
CA LYS A 422 20.42 -7.99 1.47
C LYS A 422 19.16 -7.80 0.59
N PRO A 423 17.97 -8.23 1.04
CA PRO A 423 16.71 -7.82 0.41
C PRO A 423 16.60 -6.29 0.34
N MET A 424 16.07 -5.80 -0.77
CA MET A 424 15.85 -4.39 -1.06
C MET A 424 14.38 -4.14 -1.34
N ILE A 425 13.83 -3.06 -0.80
CA ILE A 425 12.46 -2.58 -1.07
C ILE A 425 12.58 -1.13 -1.54
N MET A 426 11.99 -0.79 -2.68
CA MET A 426 11.80 0.61 -3.02
C MET A 426 10.63 1.15 -2.18
N THR A 427 10.91 1.91 -1.13
CA THR A 427 9.89 2.44 -0.21
C THR A 427 9.26 3.75 -0.68
N GLU A 428 9.91 4.45 -1.61
CA GLU A 428 9.34 5.56 -2.36
C GLU A 428 9.88 5.61 -3.78
N TYR A 429 8.96 5.70 -4.74
CA TYR A 429 9.22 6.13 -6.11
C TYR A 429 7.92 6.64 -6.71
N GLY A 430 7.96 7.74 -7.44
CA GLY A 430 6.79 8.33 -8.07
C GLY A 430 7.11 9.62 -8.83
N ALA A 431 6.11 10.10 -9.57
CA ALA A 431 6.13 11.37 -10.26
C ALA A 431 4.82 12.11 -9.94
N GLU A 432 4.90 13.42 -9.70
CA GLU A 432 3.72 14.25 -9.48
C GLU A 432 2.91 14.30 -10.78
N ALA A 433 1.58 14.18 -10.69
CA ALA A 433 0.68 14.16 -11.83
C ALA A 433 -0.63 14.87 -11.49
N VAL A 434 -1.08 15.74 -12.39
CA VAL A 434 -2.33 16.50 -12.22
C VAL A 434 -3.43 15.79 -12.97
N ALA A 435 -4.48 15.32 -12.27
CA ALA A 435 -5.63 14.69 -12.92
C ALA A 435 -6.24 15.57 -14.03
N GLY A 436 -6.41 15.00 -15.22
CA GLY A 436 -6.87 15.65 -16.44
C GLY A 436 -5.76 16.35 -17.26
N LEU A 437 -4.50 16.36 -16.80
CA LEU A 437 -3.37 16.87 -17.58
C LEU A 437 -2.78 15.76 -18.46
N HIS A 438 -3.14 15.78 -19.74
CA HIS A 438 -2.67 14.81 -20.72
C HIS A 438 -1.55 15.35 -21.62
N ALA A 439 -0.57 14.51 -21.94
CA ALA A 439 0.45 14.79 -22.94
C ALA A 439 0.86 13.55 -23.74
N VAL A 440 0.99 13.70 -25.06
CA VAL A 440 1.49 12.61 -25.94
C VAL A 440 3.01 12.43 -25.84
N CYS A 441 3.72 13.50 -25.50
CA CYS A 441 5.17 13.51 -25.27
C CYS A 441 5.47 13.33 -23.77
N ASP A 442 6.73 13.07 -23.43
CA ASP A 442 7.18 12.91 -22.04
C ASP A 442 7.24 14.25 -21.32
N VAL A 443 6.07 14.70 -20.87
CA VAL A 443 5.89 15.97 -20.15
C VAL A 443 5.62 15.64 -18.67
N PRO A 444 6.56 15.95 -17.76
CA PRO A 444 6.33 15.91 -16.32
C PRO A 444 4.98 16.56 -15.94
N TRP A 445 4.34 16.08 -14.86
CA TRP A 445 2.97 16.42 -14.43
C TRP A 445 1.82 15.80 -15.23
N SER A 446 2.06 15.19 -16.39
CA SER A 446 1.01 14.48 -17.14
C SER A 446 0.76 13.05 -16.64
N GLU A 447 -0.48 12.58 -16.82
CA GLU A 447 -0.88 11.20 -16.49
C GLU A 447 -0.03 10.17 -17.25
N GLU A 448 0.22 10.41 -18.54
CA GLU A 448 1.05 9.53 -19.38
C GLU A 448 2.50 9.47 -18.90
N TYR A 449 3.05 10.58 -18.37
CA TYR A 449 4.41 10.59 -17.83
C TYR A 449 4.52 9.77 -16.53
N GLN A 450 3.56 9.89 -15.62
CA GLN A 450 3.51 9.07 -14.40
C GLN A 450 3.44 7.57 -14.75
N GLY A 451 2.61 7.19 -15.73
CA GLY A 451 2.52 5.81 -16.20
C GLY A 451 3.85 5.27 -16.73
N LYS A 452 4.53 6.02 -17.61
CA LYS A 452 5.83 5.64 -18.20
C LYS A 452 6.96 5.61 -17.15
N PHE A 453 6.94 6.55 -16.20
CA PHE A 453 7.87 6.59 -15.07
C PHE A 453 7.75 5.31 -14.23
N LEU A 454 6.54 4.94 -13.83
CA LEU A 454 6.31 3.72 -13.03
C LEU A 454 6.70 2.46 -13.82
N GLU A 455 6.33 2.37 -15.10
CA GLU A 455 6.74 1.25 -15.97
C GLU A 455 8.27 1.11 -16.05
N MET A 456 9.00 2.22 -16.14
CA MET A 456 10.46 2.22 -16.14
C MET A 456 11.04 1.66 -14.84
N PHE A 457 10.54 2.05 -13.68
CA PHE A 457 10.98 1.51 -12.39
C PHE A 457 10.70 0.00 -12.29
N HIS A 458 9.49 -0.45 -12.60
CA HIS A 458 9.13 -1.86 -12.60
C HIS A 458 10.06 -2.69 -13.52
N ARG A 459 10.35 -2.20 -14.73
CA ARG A 459 11.30 -2.87 -15.65
C ARG A 459 12.69 -3.04 -15.06
N VAL A 460 13.16 -2.14 -14.18
CA VAL A 460 14.46 -2.29 -13.51
C VAL A 460 14.36 -3.24 -12.32
N PHE A 461 13.28 -3.17 -11.54
CA PHE A 461 13.06 -4.08 -10.40
C PHE A 461 13.08 -5.54 -10.85
N ASP A 462 12.39 -5.87 -11.95
CA ASP A 462 12.37 -7.20 -12.58
C ASP A 462 13.76 -7.72 -13.00
N ARG A 463 14.78 -6.85 -13.09
CA ARG A 463 16.17 -7.21 -13.46
C ARG A 463 17.12 -7.38 -12.28
N VAL A 464 16.74 -6.94 -11.06
CA VAL A 464 17.62 -6.93 -9.88
C VAL A 464 17.11 -7.91 -8.82
N GLU A 465 17.77 -9.06 -8.71
CA GLU A 465 17.34 -10.20 -7.88
C GLU A 465 17.15 -9.87 -6.38
N THR A 466 17.89 -8.90 -5.84
CA THR A 466 17.69 -8.46 -4.44
C THR A 466 16.46 -7.57 -4.23
N VAL A 467 15.77 -7.10 -5.28
CA VAL A 467 14.51 -6.36 -5.11
C VAL A 467 13.40 -7.33 -4.72
N VAL A 468 12.86 -7.13 -3.52
CA VAL A 468 11.76 -7.92 -2.94
C VAL A 468 10.55 -7.05 -2.63
N GLY A 469 10.47 -5.83 -3.16
CA GLY A 469 9.30 -5.00 -2.92
C GLY A 469 9.31 -3.61 -3.54
N GLU A 470 8.11 -3.12 -3.80
CA GLU A 470 7.83 -1.84 -4.44
C GLU A 470 6.63 -1.14 -3.75
N HIS A 471 6.91 -0.02 -3.09
CA HIS A 471 5.94 0.89 -2.52
C HIS A 471 5.97 2.22 -3.28
N VAL A 472 4.94 2.45 -4.09
CA VAL A 472 4.77 3.71 -4.84
C VAL A 472 4.60 4.87 -3.86
N TRP A 473 5.21 6.01 -4.19
CA TRP A 473 4.97 7.28 -3.49
C TRP A 473 4.01 8.15 -4.33
N ASN A 474 2.78 8.42 -3.90
CA ASN A 474 2.06 7.97 -2.70
C ASN A 474 0.84 7.10 -3.10
N PHE A 475 0.14 6.54 -2.11
CA PHE A 475 -1.18 5.96 -2.31
C PHE A 475 -2.21 6.98 -2.82
N ALA A 476 -2.18 8.20 -2.28
CA ALA A 476 -3.12 9.26 -2.63
C ALA A 476 -2.50 10.65 -2.44
N ASP A 477 -3.19 11.64 -3.00
CA ASP A 477 -3.03 13.06 -2.74
C ASP A 477 -3.05 13.40 -1.23
N PHE A 478 -2.13 14.25 -0.77
CA PHE A 478 -2.05 14.69 0.63
C PHE A 478 -1.54 16.13 0.78
N GLN A 479 -1.97 16.81 1.85
CA GLN A 479 -1.63 18.21 2.11
C GLN A 479 -0.15 18.42 2.50
N THR A 480 0.46 19.51 2.01
CA THR A 480 1.84 19.92 2.32
C THR A 480 1.92 21.41 2.70
N THR A 481 3.09 21.86 3.16
CA THR A 481 3.31 23.29 3.45
C THR A 481 3.35 24.10 2.15
N SER A 482 2.47 25.10 2.03
CA SER A 482 2.41 26.01 0.89
C SER A 482 3.76 26.69 0.61
N ARG A 483 4.20 26.66 -0.65
CA ARG A 483 5.41 27.36 -1.11
C ARG A 483 5.07 28.59 -1.94
N ALA A 484 5.75 29.69 -1.68
CA ALA A 484 6.02 30.67 -2.74
C ALA A 484 7.07 30.09 -3.69
N ALA A 485 6.64 29.20 -4.60
CA ALA A 485 7.49 28.80 -5.71
C ALA A 485 7.73 30.04 -6.59
N GLU A 486 8.97 30.54 -6.61
CA GLU A 486 9.42 31.37 -7.73
C GLU A 486 9.43 30.48 -8.98
N ALA A 487 8.28 30.38 -9.64
CA ALA A 487 8.20 29.80 -10.97
C ALA A 487 9.23 30.54 -11.84
N PRO A 488 10.14 29.82 -12.53
CA PRO A 488 11.12 30.47 -13.37
C PRO A 488 10.38 31.32 -14.40
N ARG A 489 10.79 32.59 -14.54
CA ARG A 489 10.22 33.52 -15.52
C ARG A 489 10.55 33.06 -16.94
N ILE A 490 9.82 32.08 -17.46
CA ILE A 490 9.88 31.66 -18.85
C ILE A 490 9.15 32.73 -19.68
N LEU A 491 9.93 33.75 -20.04
CA LEU A 491 9.87 34.53 -21.27
C LEU A 491 8.47 34.81 -21.84
N SER A 492 7.93 35.97 -21.49
CA SER A 492 6.87 36.63 -22.25
C SER A 492 7.37 37.06 -23.64
N GLN A 493 7.31 36.17 -24.63
CA GLN A 493 7.49 36.49 -26.07
C GLN A 493 6.48 35.76 -26.97
N ALA A 494 5.21 36.16 -26.89
CA ALA A 494 4.21 36.09 -27.96
C ALA A 494 3.05 37.02 -27.54
N GLN A 495 3.08 38.29 -27.94
CA GLN A 495 2.29 38.85 -29.04
C GLN A 495 0.78 38.94 -28.79
N ASP A 496 0.28 40.18 -28.82
CA ASP A 496 -1.12 40.55 -28.71
C ASP A 496 -2.06 39.74 -29.61
N TYR A 497 -3.09 39.14 -29.02
CA TYR A 497 -4.43 39.16 -29.63
C TYR A 497 -5.47 39.53 -28.57
N LYS A 498 -5.94 40.78 -28.64
CA LYS A 498 -7.19 41.17 -27.99
C LYS A 498 -8.34 40.41 -28.64
N ASN A 499 -9.10 39.66 -27.86
CA ASN A 499 -10.54 39.59 -28.05
C ASN A 499 -11.26 39.44 -26.71
N SER A 500 -12.38 40.14 -26.59
CA SER A 500 -13.05 40.43 -25.33
C SER A 500 -14.19 39.46 -25.03
N SER A 501 -14.13 38.79 -23.88
CA SER A 501 -15.32 38.52 -23.07
C SER A 501 -14.93 38.22 -21.63
N THR A 502 -15.78 38.63 -20.70
CA THR A 502 -15.65 38.53 -19.25
C THR A 502 -15.25 37.14 -18.74
N GLN A 503 -14.07 37.03 -18.11
CA GLN A 503 -13.76 35.98 -17.14
C GLN A 503 -13.09 36.59 -15.90
N VAL A 504 -13.26 35.90 -14.77
CA VAL A 504 -12.99 36.41 -13.42
C VAL A 504 -11.47 36.53 -13.18
N HIS A 505 -11.04 37.67 -12.62
CA HIS A 505 -9.68 37.81 -12.08
C HIS A 505 -9.57 37.12 -10.71
N GLU A 506 -9.56 35.79 -10.72
CA GLU A 506 -9.00 35.04 -9.59
C GLU A 506 -7.47 35.02 -9.72
N ARG A 507 -6.81 35.62 -8.73
CA ARG A 507 -5.37 35.46 -8.55
C ARG A 507 -5.16 34.03 -8.04
N ALA A 508 -4.67 33.15 -8.89
CA ALA A 508 -4.33 31.79 -8.51
C ALA A 508 -3.27 31.82 -7.39
N VAL A 509 -3.71 31.58 -6.15
CA VAL A 509 -2.84 31.10 -5.08
C VAL A 509 -2.62 29.62 -5.37
N ILE A 510 -1.38 29.23 -5.61
CA ILE A 510 -0.99 27.85 -5.92
C ILE A 510 -0.91 27.10 -4.58
N ASP A 511 -2.07 26.72 -4.04
CA ASP A 511 -2.22 26.07 -2.72
C ASP A 511 -2.66 24.59 -2.84
N TRP A 512 -2.40 23.97 -4.01
CA TRP A 512 -2.82 22.61 -4.33
C TRP A 512 -1.72 21.85 -5.09
N PHE A 513 -0.91 21.08 -4.37
CA PHE A 513 -0.11 20.00 -4.97
C PHE A 513 -0.93 18.71 -4.91
N TYR A 514 -1.63 18.42 -6.00
CA TYR A 514 -2.22 17.10 -6.21
C TYR A 514 -1.18 16.22 -6.96
N ILE A 515 -0.64 15.22 -6.27
CA ILE A 515 -0.01 14.01 -6.81
C ILE A 515 -1.14 12.99 -7.04
N SER A 516 -1.90 13.16 -8.11
CA SER A 516 -2.95 12.21 -8.45
C SER A 516 -2.31 10.90 -8.90
N THR A 517 -2.19 9.94 -7.99
CA THR A 517 -1.89 8.55 -8.32
C THR A 517 -3.11 7.99 -9.04
N LEU A 518 -3.11 8.07 -10.37
CA LEU A 518 -4.12 7.43 -11.19
C LEU A 518 -3.92 5.93 -11.12
N ALA A 519 -4.61 5.34 -10.14
CA ALA A 519 -5.07 3.97 -10.06
C ALA A 519 -4.85 3.20 -11.37
N LEU A 520 -3.81 2.34 -11.38
CA LEU A 520 -3.28 1.58 -12.51
C LEU A 520 -4.37 1.12 -13.50
N PHE A 521 -4.69 1.96 -14.49
CA PHE A 521 -5.65 1.65 -15.56
C PHE A 521 -4.98 1.11 -16.84
N GLN A 522 -3.80 0.50 -16.67
CA GLN A 522 -3.23 -0.49 -17.57
C GLN A 522 -2.08 -1.25 -16.88
N LEU A 523 -1.83 -2.48 -17.31
CA LEU A 523 -0.69 -3.36 -16.93
C LEU A 523 -0.75 -4.03 -15.54
N GLN A 524 -1.67 -4.98 -15.36
CA GLN A 524 -1.32 -6.24 -14.67
C GLN A 524 -1.17 -7.34 -15.72
N ASN A 525 0.02 -7.96 -15.80
CA ASN A 525 0.23 -9.20 -16.57
C ASN A 525 1.45 -10.00 -16.07
N SER A 526 1.63 -10.07 -14.75
CA SER A 526 2.72 -10.81 -14.09
C SER A 526 2.30 -11.37 -12.72
N THR A 527 1.09 -11.96 -12.62
CA THR A 527 0.84 -12.96 -11.57
C THR A 527 1.14 -14.35 -12.13
N VAL A 528 1.53 -15.29 -11.25
CA VAL A 528 1.68 -16.70 -11.62
C VAL A 528 0.32 -17.19 -12.10
N ASN A 529 0.18 -17.34 -13.42
CA ASN A 529 -1.11 -17.52 -14.09
C ASN A 529 -1.70 -18.91 -13.84
N MET A 530 -2.24 -19.13 -12.64
CA MET A 530 -3.14 -20.25 -12.38
C MET A 530 -4.50 -19.97 -13.01
N ALA A 531 -5.12 -21.01 -13.55
CA ALA A 531 -6.48 -20.92 -14.06
C ALA A 531 -7.47 -20.50 -12.95
N ARG A 532 -8.42 -19.62 -13.29
CA ARG A 532 -9.45 -19.13 -12.35
C ARG A 532 -10.47 -20.20 -11.92
N LEU A 533 -10.49 -21.33 -12.63
CA LEU A 533 -11.22 -22.53 -12.26
C LEU A 533 -10.23 -23.69 -12.22
N PRO A 534 -10.39 -24.67 -11.31
CA PRO A 534 -9.57 -25.87 -11.31
C PRO A 534 -9.81 -26.68 -12.59
N TYR A 535 -8.76 -27.33 -13.11
CA TYR A 535 -8.93 -28.31 -14.18
C TYR A 535 -9.65 -29.55 -13.63
N PRO A 536 -10.78 -29.98 -14.23
CA PRO A 536 -11.39 -31.25 -13.88
C PRO A 536 -10.50 -32.40 -14.36
N ASP A 537 -10.49 -33.50 -13.60
CA ASP A 537 -9.81 -34.72 -14.01
C ASP A 537 -10.54 -35.34 -15.21
N VAL A 538 -9.85 -35.43 -16.35
CA VAL A 538 -10.41 -35.89 -17.63
C VAL A 538 -9.46 -36.90 -18.25
N ASN A 539 -10.01 -38.02 -18.72
CA ASN A 539 -9.23 -39.11 -19.29
C ASN A 539 -8.42 -38.65 -20.53
N GLY A 540 -7.11 -38.82 -20.47
CA GLY A 540 -6.15 -38.47 -21.52
C GLY A 540 -5.39 -37.17 -21.25
N THR A 541 -4.76 -36.62 -22.28
CA THR A 541 -4.03 -35.34 -22.20
C THR A 541 -4.58 -34.31 -23.19
N PRO A 542 -5.87 -33.90 -23.06
CA PRO A 542 -6.41 -32.82 -23.88
C PRO A 542 -5.80 -31.46 -23.47
N LEU A 543 -5.94 -30.45 -24.32
CA LEU A 543 -5.51 -29.09 -24.02
C LEU A 543 -6.26 -28.52 -22.80
N ASN A 544 -5.62 -27.66 -22.03
CA ASN A 544 -6.11 -26.98 -20.83
C ASN A 544 -7.44 -26.25 -21.07
N ILE A 545 -7.61 -25.58 -22.21
CA ILE A 545 -8.90 -24.99 -22.60
C ILE A 545 -10.01 -26.05 -22.73
N SER A 546 -9.70 -27.25 -23.23
CA SER A 546 -10.66 -28.35 -23.35
C SER A 546 -10.98 -28.98 -21.98
N LYS A 547 -9.98 -29.07 -21.08
CA LYS A 547 -10.19 -29.48 -19.68
C LYS A 547 -11.17 -28.52 -18.99
N LEU A 548 -10.95 -27.21 -19.07
CA LEU A 548 -11.81 -26.21 -18.44
C LEU A 548 -13.23 -26.18 -19.00
N LEU A 549 -13.37 -26.32 -20.32
CA LEU A 549 -14.69 -26.42 -20.93
C LEU A 549 -15.45 -27.68 -20.46
N ALA A 550 -14.78 -28.73 -19.98
CA ALA A 550 -15.43 -29.94 -19.46
C ALA A 550 -16.26 -29.71 -18.19
N HIS A 551 -16.16 -28.55 -17.53
CA HIS A 551 -17.16 -28.08 -16.55
C HIS A 551 -18.58 -27.94 -17.16
N SER A 552 -18.70 -27.84 -18.49
CA SER A 552 -19.96 -28.02 -19.23
C SER A 552 -19.79 -29.06 -20.37
N PRO A 553 -19.99 -30.36 -20.09
CA PRO A 553 -19.84 -31.43 -21.09
C PRO A 553 -20.77 -31.25 -22.31
N ALA A 554 -21.98 -30.71 -22.09
CA ALA A 554 -22.92 -30.42 -23.17
C ALA A 554 -22.37 -29.34 -24.13
N THR A 555 -21.68 -28.33 -23.61
CA THR A 555 -21.03 -27.29 -24.40
C THR A 555 -19.84 -27.86 -25.17
N VAL A 556 -18.93 -28.60 -24.51
CA VAL A 556 -17.75 -29.23 -25.16
C VAL A 556 -18.13 -30.11 -26.34
N ASN A 557 -19.15 -30.96 -26.18
CA ASN A 557 -19.55 -31.92 -27.21
C ASN A 557 -20.09 -31.25 -28.49
N HIS A 558 -20.66 -30.05 -28.37
CA HIS A 558 -21.07 -29.25 -29.52
C HIS A 558 -19.92 -28.40 -30.06
N TRP A 559 -19.14 -27.75 -29.18
CA TRP A 559 -18.00 -26.94 -29.62
C TRP A 559 -16.94 -27.75 -30.35
N SER A 560 -16.65 -28.98 -29.93
CA SER A 560 -15.69 -29.88 -30.59
C SER A 560 -16.11 -30.23 -32.03
N LYS A 561 -17.42 -30.25 -32.33
CA LYS A 561 -17.93 -30.48 -33.69
C LYS A 561 -17.72 -29.25 -34.57
N ILE A 562 -18.00 -28.05 -34.06
CA ILE A 562 -17.82 -26.80 -34.81
C ILE A 562 -16.32 -26.50 -34.99
N ALA A 563 -15.50 -26.72 -33.96
CA ALA A 563 -14.04 -26.72 -34.08
C ALA A 563 -13.58 -27.71 -35.17
N GLY A 564 -14.14 -28.92 -35.18
CA GLY A 564 -13.90 -29.91 -36.23
C GLY A 564 -14.18 -29.38 -37.64
N ALA A 565 -15.25 -28.59 -37.83
CA ALA A 565 -15.59 -27.96 -39.11
C ALA A 565 -14.62 -26.82 -39.49
N HIS A 566 -14.09 -26.08 -38.51
CA HIS A 566 -13.07 -25.04 -38.74
C HIS A 566 -11.66 -25.56 -39.05
N PHE A 567 -11.45 -26.88 -38.99
CA PHE A 567 -10.15 -27.51 -39.27
C PHE A 567 -10.19 -28.65 -40.30
N LYS A 568 -11.37 -29.02 -40.81
CA LYS A 568 -11.56 -30.10 -41.77
C LYS A 568 -12.47 -29.64 -42.90
N ASP A 569 -12.06 -29.89 -44.15
CA ASP A 569 -12.83 -29.57 -45.36
C ASP A 569 -13.25 -28.09 -45.44
N LEU A 570 -12.25 -27.20 -45.48
CA LEU A 570 -12.41 -25.78 -45.80
C LEU A 570 -12.02 -25.51 -47.26
N GLU A 571 -12.66 -24.52 -47.88
CA GLU A 571 -12.13 -23.89 -49.09
C GLU A 571 -11.03 -22.86 -48.76
N LEU A 572 -11.12 -22.24 -47.59
CA LEU A 572 -10.11 -21.33 -47.09
C LEU A 572 -8.79 -22.08 -46.82
N SER A 573 -7.74 -21.72 -47.57
CA SER A 573 -6.42 -22.34 -47.42
C SER A 573 -5.87 -22.26 -45.99
N SER A 574 -5.08 -23.26 -45.57
CA SER A 574 -4.50 -23.31 -44.22
C SER A 574 -3.80 -22.01 -43.82
N LYS A 575 -2.99 -21.43 -44.73
CA LYS A 575 -2.30 -20.17 -44.47
C LYS A 575 -3.28 -19.03 -44.18
N ASN A 576 -4.31 -18.87 -45.00
CA ASN A 576 -5.34 -17.86 -44.82
C ASN A 576 -6.15 -18.09 -43.53
N ARG A 577 -6.48 -19.35 -43.21
CA ARG A 577 -7.11 -19.72 -41.93
C ARG A 577 -6.27 -19.21 -40.76
N GLU A 578 -4.97 -19.49 -40.73
CA GLU A 578 -4.09 -19.04 -39.64
C GLU A 578 -3.97 -17.50 -39.59
N LEU A 579 -4.04 -16.78 -40.72
CA LEU A 579 -4.09 -15.31 -40.71
C LEU A 579 -5.35 -14.76 -40.04
N VAL A 580 -6.53 -15.36 -40.29
CA VAL A 580 -7.79 -15.01 -39.59
C VAL A 580 -7.63 -15.22 -38.08
N ILE A 581 -7.05 -16.37 -37.68
CA ILE A 581 -6.88 -16.74 -36.28
C ILE A 581 -5.90 -15.80 -35.57
N LEU A 582 -4.74 -15.55 -36.16
CA LEU A 582 -3.73 -14.64 -35.61
C LEU A 582 -4.28 -13.22 -35.44
N LEU A 583 -4.98 -12.68 -36.45
CA LEU A 583 -5.55 -11.33 -36.34
C LEU A 583 -6.66 -11.26 -35.27
N SER A 584 -7.55 -12.26 -35.22
CA SER A 584 -8.60 -12.34 -34.20
C SER A 584 -8.01 -12.40 -32.79
N THR A 585 -7.08 -13.33 -32.56
CA THR A 585 -6.47 -13.56 -31.24
C THR A 585 -5.61 -12.38 -30.79
N ALA A 586 -4.95 -11.69 -31.71
CA ALA A 586 -4.21 -10.46 -31.44
C ALA A 586 -5.13 -9.30 -31.03
N LYS A 587 -6.20 -9.05 -31.79
CA LYS A 587 -7.22 -8.00 -31.47
C LYS A 587 -7.92 -8.26 -30.14
N PHE A 588 -8.12 -9.52 -29.75
CA PHE A 588 -8.70 -9.90 -28.46
C PHE A 588 -7.68 -10.13 -27.34
N ARG A 589 -6.39 -9.87 -27.60
CA ARG A 589 -5.28 -9.99 -26.65
C ARG A 589 -5.22 -11.36 -25.95
N SER A 590 -5.45 -12.45 -26.69
CA SER A 590 -5.33 -13.82 -26.16
C SER A 590 -3.91 -14.36 -26.34
N SER A 591 -3.08 -14.24 -25.31
CA SER A 591 -1.72 -14.79 -25.28
C SER A 591 -1.70 -16.33 -25.42
N TYR A 592 -2.74 -17.01 -24.92
CA TYR A 592 -2.87 -18.47 -25.03
C TYR A 592 -3.06 -18.89 -26.50
N GLU A 593 -4.07 -18.35 -27.18
CA GLU A 593 -4.37 -18.72 -28.56
C GLU A 593 -3.28 -18.23 -29.52
N TRP A 594 -2.77 -17.01 -29.30
CA TRP A 594 -1.63 -16.47 -30.04
C TRP A 594 -0.40 -17.37 -29.97
N THR A 595 -0.07 -17.90 -28.78
CA THR A 595 1.09 -18.78 -28.61
C THR A 595 0.94 -20.10 -29.38
N HIS A 596 -0.23 -20.73 -29.29
CA HIS A 596 -0.50 -21.99 -30.01
C HIS A 596 -0.51 -21.76 -31.53
N HIS A 597 -1.23 -20.74 -32.00
CA HIS A 597 -1.35 -20.45 -33.43
C HIS A 597 -0.12 -19.77 -34.05
N SER A 598 0.74 -19.12 -33.28
CA SER A 598 2.09 -18.73 -33.74
C SER A 598 2.88 -19.95 -34.22
N THR A 599 2.79 -21.07 -33.49
CA THR A 599 3.50 -22.32 -33.82
C THR A 599 2.87 -23.06 -35.01
N VAL A 600 1.53 -23.00 -35.16
CA VAL A 600 0.82 -23.61 -36.31
C VAL A 600 1.03 -22.78 -37.57
N SER A 601 0.81 -21.47 -37.51
CA SER A 601 0.97 -20.54 -38.65
C SER A 601 2.36 -20.60 -39.29
N ALA A 602 3.42 -20.82 -38.51
CA ALA A 602 4.77 -21.02 -39.03
C ALA A 602 4.90 -22.26 -39.94
N LYS A 603 4.18 -23.34 -39.62
CA LYS A 603 4.15 -24.58 -40.43
C LYS A 603 3.31 -24.41 -41.70
N GLU A 604 2.23 -23.63 -41.61
CA GLU A 604 1.35 -23.31 -42.75
C GLU A 604 1.88 -22.15 -43.63
N GLY A 605 3.12 -21.67 -43.39
CA GLY A 605 3.83 -20.73 -44.27
C GLY A 605 3.61 -19.24 -43.99
N VAL A 606 3.07 -18.87 -42.82
CA VAL A 606 3.08 -17.47 -42.34
C VAL A 606 4.49 -17.14 -41.82
N THR A 607 5.08 -16.03 -42.27
CA THR A 607 6.45 -15.63 -41.88
C THR A 607 6.47 -14.90 -40.53
N ASP A 608 7.66 -14.76 -39.92
CA ASP A 608 7.80 -14.01 -38.67
C ASP A 608 7.46 -12.52 -38.84
N ALA A 609 7.87 -11.91 -39.96
CA ALA A 609 7.49 -10.54 -40.30
C ALA A 609 5.97 -10.39 -40.52
N GLN A 610 5.29 -11.39 -41.12
CA GLN A 610 3.83 -11.39 -41.20
C GLN A 610 3.19 -11.47 -39.80
N ARG A 611 3.69 -12.33 -38.90
CA ARG A 611 3.23 -12.40 -37.50
C ARG A 611 3.45 -11.08 -36.75
N GLU A 612 4.61 -10.44 -36.89
CA GLU A 612 4.94 -9.19 -36.22
C GLU A 612 3.98 -8.05 -36.61
N VAL A 613 3.67 -7.91 -37.91
CA VAL A 613 2.68 -6.93 -38.38
C VAL A 613 1.28 -7.22 -37.83
N ILE A 614 0.89 -8.50 -37.69
CA ILE A 614 -0.41 -8.86 -37.11
C ILE A 614 -0.45 -8.58 -35.60
N ALA A 615 0.65 -8.80 -34.87
CA ALA A 615 0.78 -8.44 -33.45
C ALA A 615 0.63 -6.91 -33.26
N GLN A 616 1.28 -6.11 -34.11
CA GLN A 616 1.10 -4.65 -34.13
C GLN A 616 -0.36 -4.26 -34.43
N ALA A 617 -1.00 -4.92 -35.40
CA ALA A 617 -2.41 -4.68 -35.75
C ALA A 617 -3.37 -5.03 -34.60
N GLY A 618 -3.05 -6.01 -33.75
CA GLY A 618 -3.80 -6.32 -32.54
C GLY A 618 -3.85 -5.17 -31.51
N ARG A 619 -2.90 -4.23 -31.57
CA ARG A 619 -2.77 -3.11 -30.63
C ARG A 619 -3.50 -1.84 -31.07
N GLN A 620 -3.97 -1.77 -32.31
CA GLN A 620 -4.56 -0.56 -32.91
C GLN A 620 -5.89 -0.87 -33.62
N LYS A 621 -6.92 -0.03 -33.42
CA LYS A 621 -8.18 -0.14 -34.17
C LYS A 621 -7.99 0.33 -35.62
N GLY A 622 -8.56 -0.37 -36.60
CA GLY A 622 -8.44 0.02 -38.01
C GLY A 622 -7.01 0.07 -38.58
N TYR A 623 -6.06 -0.73 -38.08
CA TYR A 623 -4.66 -0.74 -38.51
C TYR A 623 -4.50 -0.90 -40.02
N PHE A 624 -5.17 -1.89 -40.60
CA PHE A 624 -5.14 -2.14 -42.05
C PHE A 624 -6.04 -1.16 -42.81
N SER A 625 -7.14 -0.69 -42.21
CA SER A 625 -8.00 0.34 -42.81
C SER A 625 -7.37 1.73 -42.94
N SER A 626 -6.24 1.99 -42.25
CA SER A 626 -5.54 3.28 -42.28
C SER A 626 -4.87 3.55 -43.65
N GLN A 627 -5.05 4.77 -44.18
CA GLN A 627 -4.57 5.13 -45.52
C GLN A 627 -3.05 4.94 -45.67
N GLY A 628 -2.63 4.22 -46.73
CA GLY A 628 -1.22 4.00 -47.07
C GLY A 628 -0.57 2.81 -46.36
N LYS A 629 -1.19 2.24 -45.32
CA LYS A 629 -0.56 1.20 -44.52
C LYS A 629 -0.48 -0.14 -45.26
N LEU A 630 -1.54 -0.55 -45.95
CA LEU A 630 -1.53 -1.76 -46.78
C LEU A 630 -0.65 -1.65 -48.00
N GLU A 631 -0.54 -0.45 -48.58
CA GLU A 631 0.36 -0.15 -49.69
C GLU A 631 1.82 -0.37 -49.25
N SER A 632 2.18 0.10 -48.05
CA SER A 632 3.50 -0.11 -47.44
C SER A 632 3.86 -1.59 -47.17
N LEU A 633 2.86 -2.49 -47.17
CA LEU A 633 3.01 -3.92 -46.88
C LEU A 633 2.95 -4.80 -48.15
N ALA A 634 3.13 -4.22 -49.35
CA ALA A 634 3.01 -4.93 -50.63
C ALA A 634 4.02 -6.06 -50.88
N GLU A 635 5.20 -6.01 -50.28
CA GLU A 635 6.19 -7.08 -50.39
C GLU A 635 5.97 -8.19 -49.35
N LEU A 636 5.10 -7.97 -48.35
CA LEU A 636 4.91 -8.86 -47.20
C LEU A 636 3.58 -9.64 -47.24
N PHE A 637 2.54 -9.11 -47.89
CA PHE A 637 1.25 -9.78 -48.06
C PHE A 637 0.78 -9.68 -49.51
N THR A 638 0.32 -10.80 -50.06
CA THR A 638 -0.34 -10.89 -51.37
C THR A 638 -1.66 -10.11 -51.39
N SER A 639 -2.16 -9.76 -52.58
CA SER A 639 -3.45 -9.05 -52.73
C SER A 639 -4.62 -9.75 -52.02
N LYS A 640 -4.68 -11.09 -52.10
CA LYS A 640 -5.70 -11.91 -51.43
C LYS A 640 -5.55 -11.88 -49.90
N GLU A 641 -4.33 -11.99 -49.37
CA GLU A 641 -4.07 -11.87 -47.91
C GLU A 641 -4.38 -10.46 -47.38
N LYS A 642 -4.09 -9.41 -48.14
CA LYS A 642 -4.45 -8.02 -47.79
C LYS A 642 -5.96 -7.82 -47.73
N ALA A 643 -6.70 -8.37 -48.69
CA ALA A 643 -8.17 -8.33 -48.69
C ALA A 643 -8.75 -9.07 -47.48
N LEU A 644 -8.17 -10.23 -47.11
CA LEU A 644 -8.54 -10.97 -45.89
C LEU A 644 -8.31 -10.14 -44.62
N LEU A 645 -7.13 -9.55 -44.43
CA LEU A 645 -6.80 -8.79 -43.22
C LEU A 645 -7.69 -7.56 -43.06
N LEU A 646 -7.98 -6.84 -44.15
CA LEU A 646 -8.98 -5.76 -44.16
C LEU A 646 -10.38 -6.25 -43.75
N PHE A 647 -10.83 -7.33 -44.38
CA PHE A 647 -12.19 -7.84 -44.20
C PHE A 647 -12.41 -8.34 -42.77
N ILE A 648 -11.45 -9.13 -42.24
CA ILE A 648 -11.49 -9.60 -40.86
C ILE A 648 -11.35 -8.46 -39.85
N GLU A 649 -10.52 -7.45 -40.11
CA GLU A 649 -10.46 -6.26 -39.24
C GLU A 649 -11.82 -5.55 -39.16
N ALA A 650 -12.51 -5.35 -40.29
CA ALA A 650 -13.85 -4.76 -40.30
C ALA A 650 -14.89 -5.62 -39.55
N VAL A 651 -14.87 -6.94 -39.73
CA VAL A 651 -15.74 -7.90 -39.00
C VAL A 651 -15.46 -7.90 -37.49
N ILE A 652 -14.22 -7.63 -37.07
CA ILE A 652 -13.85 -7.49 -35.65
C ILE A 652 -14.27 -6.12 -35.09
N ASP A 653 -14.12 -5.05 -35.88
CA ASP A 653 -14.28 -3.66 -35.43
C ASP A 653 -15.74 -3.17 -35.39
N GLY A 654 -16.69 -3.89 -36.02
CA GLY A 654 -18.12 -3.59 -36.01
C GLY A 654 -19.04 -4.69 -36.59
N PRO A 655 -20.38 -4.59 -36.38
CA PRO A 655 -21.36 -5.58 -36.84
C PRO A 655 -21.73 -5.48 -38.33
N GLU A 656 -21.27 -4.44 -39.02
CA GLU A 656 -21.56 -4.14 -40.42
C GLU A 656 -20.24 -3.95 -41.20
N VAL A 657 -20.17 -4.48 -42.41
CA VAL A 657 -19.04 -4.30 -43.34
C VAL A 657 -19.50 -3.45 -44.50
N ALA A 658 -18.77 -2.38 -44.83
CA ALA A 658 -19.13 -1.46 -45.91
C ALA A 658 -19.17 -2.17 -47.28
N ASP A 659 -20.15 -1.83 -48.12
CA ASP A 659 -20.42 -2.47 -49.42
C ASP A 659 -19.20 -2.52 -50.36
N GLU A 660 -18.34 -1.51 -50.32
CA GLU A 660 -17.09 -1.47 -51.09
C GLU A 660 -16.11 -2.57 -50.65
N LEU A 661 -15.91 -2.72 -49.33
CA LEU A 661 -15.06 -3.76 -48.76
C LEU A 661 -15.69 -5.15 -48.93
N TRP A 662 -17.00 -5.26 -48.82
CA TRP A 662 -17.73 -6.50 -49.13
C TRP A 662 -17.51 -6.92 -50.60
N THR A 663 -17.67 -5.97 -51.54
CA THR A 663 -17.43 -6.21 -52.98
C THR A 663 -15.98 -6.63 -53.24
N LYS A 664 -15.01 -6.00 -52.57
CA LYS A 664 -13.58 -6.34 -52.66
C LYS A 664 -13.24 -7.71 -52.06
N ALA A 665 -13.91 -8.12 -50.97
CA ALA A 665 -13.79 -9.49 -50.48
C ALA A 665 -14.38 -10.48 -51.49
N LYS A 666 -15.52 -10.15 -52.10
CA LYS A 666 -16.19 -10.96 -53.12
C LYS A 666 -15.43 -11.12 -54.44
N THR A 667 -14.45 -10.28 -54.76
CA THR A 667 -13.55 -10.50 -55.91
C THR A 667 -12.42 -11.49 -55.64
N GLU A 668 -12.04 -11.67 -54.37
CA GLU A 668 -10.90 -12.51 -53.96
C GLU A 668 -11.32 -13.85 -53.34
N PHE A 669 -12.55 -13.95 -52.82
CA PHE A 669 -13.04 -15.08 -52.02
C PHE A 669 -14.40 -15.64 -52.49
N SER A 670 -14.51 -16.98 -52.50
CA SER A 670 -15.79 -17.68 -52.73
C SER A 670 -16.83 -17.33 -51.65
N ASP A 671 -18.12 -17.57 -51.90
CA ASP A 671 -19.15 -17.37 -50.86
C ASP A 671 -18.89 -18.23 -49.62
N ARG A 672 -18.34 -19.44 -49.83
CA ARG A 672 -17.96 -20.35 -48.77
C ARG A 672 -16.72 -19.86 -48.03
N GLU A 673 -15.67 -19.40 -48.71
CA GLU A 673 -14.49 -18.80 -48.05
C GLU A 673 -14.90 -17.59 -47.17
N VAL A 674 -15.85 -16.75 -47.60
CA VAL A 674 -16.34 -15.61 -46.79
C VAL A 674 -17.09 -16.08 -45.53
N VAL A 675 -17.97 -17.09 -45.65
CA VAL A 675 -18.68 -17.66 -44.50
C VAL A 675 -17.70 -18.36 -43.54
N GLU A 676 -16.73 -19.12 -44.07
CA GLU A 676 -15.67 -19.78 -43.30
C GLU A 676 -14.84 -18.75 -42.52
N MET A 677 -14.46 -17.62 -43.15
CA MET A 677 -13.74 -16.51 -42.50
C MET A 677 -14.53 -15.89 -41.33
N ILE A 678 -15.80 -15.52 -41.53
CA ILE A 678 -16.63 -14.87 -40.49
C ILE A 678 -16.89 -15.84 -39.32
N THR A 679 -17.24 -17.09 -39.63
CA THR A 679 -17.56 -18.08 -38.59
C THR A 679 -16.32 -18.49 -37.79
N LEU A 680 -15.16 -18.60 -38.44
CA LEU A 680 -13.86 -18.81 -37.79
C LEU A 680 -13.48 -17.63 -36.87
N GLN A 681 -13.71 -16.38 -37.31
CA GLN A 681 -13.50 -15.20 -36.47
C GLN A 681 -14.39 -15.25 -35.22
N GLY A 682 -15.68 -15.60 -35.35
CA GLY A 682 -16.59 -15.75 -34.21
C GLY A 682 -16.21 -16.88 -33.25
N PHE A 683 -15.67 -17.98 -33.77
CA PHE A 683 -15.08 -19.05 -32.97
C PHE A 683 -13.91 -18.52 -32.12
N TYR A 684 -12.97 -17.80 -32.73
CA TYR A 684 -11.79 -17.26 -32.03
C TYR A 684 -12.07 -16.05 -31.16
N TYR A 685 -13.13 -15.28 -31.41
CA TYR A 685 -13.68 -14.32 -30.44
C TYR A 685 -14.08 -15.05 -29.15
N THR A 686 -14.86 -16.13 -29.29
CA THR A 686 -15.35 -16.92 -28.15
C THR A 686 -14.20 -17.57 -27.39
N PHE A 687 -13.27 -18.24 -28.09
CA PHE A 687 -12.12 -18.89 -27.48
C PHE A 687 -11.18 -17.88 -26.82
N SER A 688 -10.84 -16.76 -27.48
CA SER A 688 -9.99 -15.71 -26.88
C SER A 688 -10.58 -15.15 -25.59
N ARG A 689 -11.90 -14.95 -25.54
CA ARG A 689 -12.58 -14.51 -24.31
C ARG A 689 -12.52 -15.57 -23.22
N LEU A 690 -12.75 -16.84 -23.53
CA LEU A 690 -12.66 -17.93 -22.57
C LEU A 690 -11.24 -18.08 -22.02
N THR A 691 -10.22 -18.11 -22.88
CA THR A 691 -8.82 -18.29 -22.48
C THR A 691 -8.32 -17.14 -21.60
N THR A 692 -8.65 -15.90 -21.94
CA THR A 692 -8.22 -14.71 -21.20
C THR A 692 -9.03 -14.52 -19.91
N VAL A 693 -10.35 -14.71 -19.93
CA VAL A 693 -11.20 -14.51 -18.73
C VAL A 693 -11.01 -15.62 -17.69
N LEU A 694 -10.74 -16.86 -18.11
CA LEU A 694 -10.47 -17.97 -17.20
C LEU A 694 -8.98 -18.13 -16.83
N ASN A 695 -8.10 -17.25 -17.36
CA ASN A 695 -6.65 -17.28 -17.17
C ASN A 695 -6.01 -18.64 -17.49
N VAL A 696 -6.33 -19.19 -18.66
CA VAL A 696 -5.98 -20.57 -19.01
C VAL A 696 -4.47 -20.73 -19.18
N GLU A 697 -3.88 -21.62 -18.40
CA GLU A 697 -2.45 -21.93 -18.44
C GLU A 697 -2.05 -22.45 -19.82
N LEU A 698 -0.93 -21.94 -20.34
CA LEU A 698 -0.27 -22.53 -21.50
C LEU A 698 0.08 -24.00 -21.23
N GLU A 699 0.07 -24.81 -22.28
CA GLU A 699 0.54 -26.19 -22.20
C GLU A 699 2.02 -26.26 -21.79
N PRO A 700 2.47 -27.29 -21.05
CA PRO A 700 3.88 -27.46 -20.70
C PRO A 700 4.85 -27.52 -21.90
N PHE A 701 4.35 -27.81 -23.11
CA PHE A 701 5.12 -27.81 -24.35
C PHE A 701 5.06 -26.48 -25.13
N ALA A 702 4.17 -25.55 -24.75
CA ALA A 702 4.00 -24.28 -25.43
C ALA A 702 5.04 -23.26 -24.93
N LYS A 703 5.78 -22.66 -25.86
CA LYS A 703 6.74 -21.59 -25.54
C LYS A 703 6.02 -20.24 -25.63
N PRO A 704 5.95 -19.42 -24.55
CA PRO A 704 5.27 -18.13 -24.59
C PRO A 704 5.72 -17.27 -25.76
N SER A 705 4.77 -16.87 -26.62
CA SER A 705 5.00 -15.93 -27.71
C SER A 705 4.60 -14.52 -27.23
N LYS A 706 5.44 -13.51 -27.49
CA LYS A 706 5.07 -12.12 -27.20
C LYS A 706 3.93 -11.71 -28.14
N LEU A 707 2.87 -11.13 -27.57
CA LEU A 707 1.72 -10.53 -28.25
C LEU A 707 1.68 -9.03 -27.95
#